data_AF-A0A847GAL7-F1
#
_entry.id   AF-A0A847GAL7-F1
#
_cell.length_a   1.000
_cell.length_b   1.000
_cell.length_c   1.000
_cell.angle_alpha   90.00
_cell.angle_beta   90.00
_cell.angle_gamma   90.00
#
_symmetry.space_group_name_H-M   'P 1'
#
loop_
_entity.id
_entity.type
_entity.pdbx_description
1 polymer ?
#
loop_
_entity_poly.entity_id
_entity_poly.type
_entity_poly.pdbx_seq_one_letter_code
_entity_poly.pdbx_strand_id
1 'polypeptide(L)'
;MSMLSRCAVALLLLPATSFSCAAWDDAAGREWVERFSWQPLPVGEGTVRTTKGARLPALRLTGTGDGPQQVRVSVPFAPGALPAGKGLTVNTGMRTVPADVRVLTVHPDTGHSVRRGLVTFVYEPVRGASGEWATLALSDTPPLSGPSLEEGAFSGELGGFLLEVDGEAVRLHRDGALWMTLRPVAPKRAVDAPPVTEVVESGAHFLWVRVFFPDPDWPRVIEARMDSAGRLALRLHVQRVARKDGTAPDLGWALAVEGEGLPEIPSHDFSTGAPFPAPDGLPAAFPDAHLLRRGRVEAKGGAALRYLRCAAEEAVPMQGMAWRTAAIAAGNDPESWNDLLETAPGAAVADPAAFDAIYHCGVSPVLDPPFEQVRRFHQESLANASLPGDDFGNVTGVPAGGVFGMNRLNHCPAIFEDAYRSGDLRLRRTALRWCANFFDLSIWWGSLPQGHFGGTRYNNSVANGDPTHADDKTFMWRSNDAVHFCTKGYDSFFYAWEETGDPRMAAALRHQTAYAAEMVHTDRGECRNIGDVLDFLRLHQFTGHAPWLDQAMRLFRELRTKLGEDDLFSQGGQPIVADGPFIDDDAHGYDAPFAKPYIIGYALQGLPALAALAPDEPRLAGTVRAVARFMAASQDPVGGWRYPHPRSSRMLVDQAMEHAAQLARAATFLEAQGEDITPLLDAVERTLRARVLGYEKTGAILGGVNGWEVSTGALTDGQTIYDLYQKPADRDPARDYTEGAVSAGGSSPDGAVYFSEVLDWYAARRDPARLLDAGQELARVLERAPAAADAARPEDYRRRPDTGVRGHGMAERLPAFWPERLAAMAAFPLRMRPEDAADVDGWRRRGREKVFECLGTPPPAPASFAPVVVAEEDRGAYTARRVVFNVSAWERVPALLLVPKGPGPFPAVLGLHDHGAHFSIGKEKVVRPLADDRKTMKDAEEWVGKCYGGRFFGDALAARGHVVLAVDALFWGERGRAEGVSYEAQQELGANLLQLGMTWTGVVAWDDLRSVDFLATLPEVDPARIAAAGLSMGCHRTWMLCALSDRVAAGAAICWMGTTEALSQPGNNQTRGQSAFSMLVPGLRNWLDYPDVASLACPKPMLFYNGDQDTLFPVKGVEDAWAVLQNAWSLACAPERLETRMWSVPHEFNVEMQEAAFAWLDAQLKR
;
A
#
# COMPACT_ATOMS: atom_id res chain seq x y z
N MET A 1 -61.81 -53.65 25.12
CA MET A 1 -61.26 -54.53 24.06
C MET A 1 -60.53 -53.63 23.07
N SER A 2 -59.25 -53.73 22.73
CA SER A 2 -58.01 -54.33 23.26
C SER A 2 -56.91 -53.67 22.39
N MET A 3 -55.90 -53.02 22.95
CA MET A 3 -54.54 -53.55 23.12
C MET A 3 -53.97 -54.36 21.92
N LEU A 4 -52.71 -54.04 21.58
CA LEU A 4 -51.66 -54.92 20.99
C LEU A 4 -51.77 -55.19 19.47
N SER A 5 -50.72 -55.34 18.65
CA SER A 5 -49.26 -55.18 18.72
C SER A 5 -48.70 -55.58 17.33
N ARG A 6 -47.55 -55.02 16.93
CA ARG A 6 -46.40 -55.66 16.24
C ARG A 6 -46.61 -56.47 14.93
N CYS A 7 -46.02 -56.00 13.83
CA CYS A 7 -44.74 -56.47 13.25
C CYS A 7 -44.75 -57.89 12.66
N ALA A 8 -44.51 -57.98 11.33
CA ALA A 8 -43.93 -59.16 10.70
C ALA A 8 -43.05 -58.74 9.50
N VAL A 9 -41.88 -59.37 9.45
CA VAL A 9 -40.73 -59.23 8.54
C VAL A 9 -40.91 -60.17 7.33
N ALA A 10 -40.37 -59.79 6.16
CA ALA A 10 -39.52 -60.62 5.26
C ALA A 10 -39.76 -60.43 3.74
N LEU A 11 -38.75 -59.84 3.09
CA LEU A 11 -38.04 -60.23 1.85
C LEU A 11 -38.71 -60.99 0.67
N LEU A 12 -38.28 -60.55 -0.53
CA LEU A 12 -37.91 -61.29 -1.78
C LEU A 12 -38.91 -61.37 -2.97
N LEU A 13 -38.63 -60.62 -4.07
CA LEU A 13 -38.23 -61.08 -5.44
C LEU A 13 -38.63 -60.12 -6.62
N LEU A 14 -37.60 -59.53 -7.27
CA LEU A 14 -37.40 -59.25 -8.73
C LEU A 14 -38.47 -58.45 -9.57
N PRO A 15 -38.16 -57.99 -10.81
CA PRO A 15 -37.20 -56.96 -11.23
C PRO A 15 -37.83 -55.86 -12.14
N ALA A 16 -37.07 -54.79 -12.41
CA ALA A 16 -37.15 -53.91 -13.58
C ALA A 16 -38.54 -53.40 -14.03
N THR A 17 -38.98 -52.30 -13.44
CA THR A 17 -39.75 -51.29 -14.16
C THR A 17 -38.95 -49.99 -14.18
N SER A 18 -38.68 -49.52 -15.39
CA SER A 18 -38.18 -48.19 -15.69
C SER A 18 -39.07 -47.15 -15.00
N PHE A 19 -38.58 -46.58 -13.89
CA PHE A 19 -39.19 -45.40 -13.30
C PHE A 19 -38.88 -44.22 -14.20
N SER A 20 -39.85 -43.90 -15.05
CA SER A 20 -40.09 -42.56 -15.60
C SER A 20 -39.81 -41.52 -14.52
N CYS A 21 -38.82 -40.65 -14.74
CA CYS A 21 -38.67 -39.42 -13.96
C CYS A 21 -40.00 -38.67 -14.02
N ALA A 22 -40.49 -38.23 -12.86
CA ALA A 22 -41.55 -37.22 -12.83
C ALA A 22 -41.04 -35.99 -13.61
N ALA A 23 -41.84 -35.52 -14.56
CA ALA A 23 -41.54 -34.34 -15.33
C ALA A 23 -41.35 -33.14 -14.38
N TRP A 24 -40.33 -32.34 -14.62
CA TRP A 24 -40.17 -31.01 -14.03
C TRP A 24 -41.40 -30.17 -14.40
N ASP A 25 -42.20 -29.74 -13.42
CA ASP A 25 -43.35 -28.86 -13.65
C ASP A 25 -42.98 -27.39 -13.34
N ASP A 26 -43.84 -26.45 -13.74
CA ASP A 26 -43.64 -25.03 -13.50
C ASP A 26 -43.49 -24.69 -12.00
N ALA A 27 -44.02 -25.53 -11.10
CA ALA A 27 -43.93 -25.31 -9.66
C ALA A 27 -42.51 -25.54 -9.13
N ALA A 28 -41.82 -26.58 -9.59
CA ALA A 28 -40.40 -26.81 -9.26
C ALA A 28 -39.49 -25.66 -9.74
N GLY A 29 -39.80 -25.11 -10.94
CA GLY A 29 -39.10 -23.94 -11.45
C GLY A 29 -39.32 -22.69 -10.61
N ARG A 30 -40.56 -22.42 -10.18
CA ARG A 30 -40.90 -21.30 -9.30
C ARG A 30 -40.24 -21.42 -7.93
N GLU A 31 -40.27 -22.61 -7.32
CA GLU A 31 -39.60 -22.87 -6.05
C GLU A 31 -38.09 -22.61 -6.15
N TRP A 32 -37.47 -23.02 -7.25
CA TRP A 32 -36.05 -22.74 -7.51
C TRP A 32 -35.79 -21.22 -7.61
N VAL A 33 -36.62 -20.47 -8.33
CA VAL A 33 -36.49 -19.00 -8.41
C VAL A 33 -36.62 -18.35 -7.03
N GLU A 34 -37.66 -18.67 -6.26
CA GLU A 34 -37.88 -18.14 -4.91
C GLU A 34 -36.71 -18.45 -3.95
N ARG A 35 -36.08 -19.62 -4.15
CA ARG A 35 -34.95 -20.06 -3.34
C ARG A 35 -33.71 -19.18 -3.51
N PHE A 36 -33.49 -18.59 -4.68
CA PHE A 36 -32.28 -17.84 -5.04
C PHE A 36 -32.51 -16.35 -5.35
N SER A 37 -33.78 -15.95 -5.48
CA SER A 37 -34.17 -14.55 -5.53
C SER A 37 -34.02 -13.87 -4.17
N TRP A 38 -33.87 -12.55 -4.23
CA TRP A 38 -33.85 -11.69 -3.07
C TRP A 38 -35.20 -11.75 -2.35
N GLN A 39 -35.14 -11.66 -1.02
CA GLN A 39 -36.30 -11.36 -0.19
C GLN A 39 -35.89 -10.27 0.81
N PRO A 40 -36.83 -9.41 1.22
CA PRO A 40 -36.55 -8.41 2.25
C PRO A 40 -35.97 -9.05 3.51
N LEU A 41 -34.91 -8.44 4.04
CA LEU A 41 -34.37 -8.84 5.34
C LEU A 41 -35.38 -8.45 6.44
N PRO A 42 -35.55 -9.28 7.48
CA PRO A 42 -36.48 -8.95 8.55
C PRO A 42 -35.98 -7.75 9.37
N VAL A 43 -36.90 -6.85 9.72
CA VAL A 43 -36.64 -5.65 10.53
C VAL A 43 -37.64 -5.63 11.68
N GLY A 44 -37.18 -5.30 12.90
CA GLY A 44 -38.01 -5.17 14.09
C GLY A 44 -38.34 -3.72 14.46
N GLU A 45 -39.03 -3.54 15.59
CA GLU A 45 -39.49 -2.23 16.07
C GLU A 45 -38.57 -1.67 17.18
N GLY A 46 -38.00 -0.47 16.95
CA GLY A 46 -37.71 0.55 17.97
C GLY A 46 -36.67 0.28 19.08
N THR A 47 -35.51 -0.31 18.80
CA THR A 47 -34.42 -0.50 19.80
C THR A 47 -33.35 0.60 19.77
N VAL A 48 -33.26 1.37 18.68
CA VAL A 48 -32.23 2.41 18.49
C VAL A 48 -32.85 3.80 18.56
N ARG A 49 -32.21 4.72 19.31
CA ARG A 49 -32.65 6.12 19.41
C ARG A 49 -32.09 6.95 18.25
N THR A 50 -32.98 7.59 17.51
CA THR A 50 -32.62 8.56 16.47
C THR A 50 -31.79 9.71 17.07
N THR A 51 -30.66 10.03 16.45
CA THR A 51 -29.79 11.12 16.92
C THR A 51 -30.23 12.44 16.26
N LYS A 52 -30.75 13.37 17.07
CA LYS A 52 -31.20 14.68 16.55
C LYS A 52 -30.01 15.46 15.98
N GLY A 53 -30.05 15.78 14.70
CA GLY A 53 -28.96 16.48 13.99
C GLY A 53 -27.80 15.59 13.57
N ALA A 54 -28.02 14.27 13.43
CA ALA A 54 -27.05 13.35 12.85
C ALA A 54 -26.56 13.87 11.49
N ARG A 55 -25.23 13.90 11.30
CA ARG A 55 -24.60 14.40 10.08
C ARG A 55 -24.57 13.29 9.02
N LEU A 56 -24.75 13.67 7.77
CA LEU A 56 -24.44 12.79 6.64
C LEU A 56 -22.91 12.58 6.57
N PRO A 57 -22.44 11.39 6.20
CA PRO A 57 -21.02 11.10 6.08
C PRO A 57 -20.40 11.85 4.89
N ALA A 58 -19.10 12.09 4.97
CA ALA A 58 -18.31 12.57 3.84
C ALA A 58 -17.69 11.38 3.09
N LEU A 59 -17.44 11.57 1.79
CA LEU A 59 -16.83 10.58 0.92
C LEU A 59 -15.49 11.09 0.44
N ARG A 60 -14.41 10.35 0.68
CA ARG A 60 -13.09 10.68 0.12
C ARG A 60 -13.02 10.17 -1.31
N LEU A 61 -12.89 11.07 -2.28
CA LEU A 61 -12.73 10.75 -3.69
C LEU A 61 -11.26 10.44 -4.02
N THR A 62 -11.04 9.37 -4.76
CA THR A 62 -9.71 8.77 -4.94
C THR A 62 -9.32 8.55 -6.42
N GLY A 63 -10.21 8.89 -7.36
CA GLY A 63 -9.97 8.75 -8.79
C GLY A 63 -9.03 9.81 -9.36
N THR A 64 -8.14 9.43 -10.27
CA THR A 64 -7.06 10.28 -10.83
C THR A 64 -7.05 10.32 -12.38
N GLY A 65 -8.14 9.93 -13.04
CA GLY A 65 -8.22 9.83 -14.51
C GLY A 65 -8.77 11.09 -15.21
N ASP A 66 -8.52 11.19 -16.52
CA ASP A 66 -9.15 12.20 -17.38
C ASP A 66 -10.57 11.72 -17.79
N GLY A 67 -11.62 12.51 -17.52
CA GLY A 67 -13.00 12.27 -17.97
C GLY A 67 -14.01 11.80 -16.90
N PRO A 68 -15.32 11.70 -17.24
CA PRO A 68 -16.37 11.30 -16.30
C PRO A 68 -16.20 9.86 -15.80
N GLN A 69 -16.25 9.68 -14.49
CA GLN A 69 -16.15 8.41 -13.78
C GLN A 69 -17.46 8.14 -13.05
N GLN A 70 -17.94 6.90 -13.13
CA GLN A 70 -19.03 6.48 -12.27
C GLN A 70 -18.48 6.17 -10.88
N VAL A 71 -19.09 6.76 -9.86
CA VAL A 71 -18.84 6.43 -8.46
C VAL A 71 -20.02 5.63 -7.95
N ARG A 72 -19.75 4.45 -7.40
CA ARG A 72 -20.73 3.62 -6.70
C ARG A 72 -20.13 3.16 -5.38
N VAL A 73 -20.70 3.62 -4.27
CA VAL A 73 -20.13 3.38 -2.93
C VAL A 73 -21.21 3.00 -1.94
N SER A 74 -20.94 2.00 -1.10
CA SER A 74 -21.79 1.67 0.05
C SER A 74 -21.48 2.61 1.20
N VAL A 75 -22.50 3.33 1.67
CA VAL A 75 -22.37 4.41 2.65
C VAL A 75 -23.09 4.06 3.97
N PRO A 76 -22.40 4.13 5.12
CA PRO A 76 -23.04 4.02 6.44
C PRO A 76 -23.74 5.32 6.82
N PHE A 77 -24.96 5.22 7.32
CA PHE A 77 -25.69 6.35 7.85
C PHE A 77 -26.02 6.10 9.33
N ALA A 78 -25.64 7.03 10.20
CA ALA A 78 -26.02 6.98 11.61
C ALA A 78 -27.55 7.08 11.77
N PRO A 79 -28.14 6.57 12.88
CA PRO A 79 -29.58 6.63 13.12
C PRO A 79 -30.13 8.07 12.99
N GLY A 80 -31.03 8.27 12.02
CA GLY A 80 -31.64 9.56 11.70
C GLY A 80 -30.90 10.44 10.69
N ALA A 81 -29.70 10.06 10.24
CA ALA A 81 -28.91 10.87 9.30
C ALA A 81 -29.57 10.95 7.91
N LEU A 82 -30.09 9.82 7.42
CA LEU A 82 -30.85 9.74 6.17
C LEU A 82 -32.26 9.20 6.47
N PRO A 83 -33.28 10.07 6.59
CA PRO A 83 -34.65 9.65 6.83
C PRO A 83 -35.21 8.76 5.71
N ALA A 84 -36.13 7.85 6.05
CA ALA A 84 -36.83 7.03 5.07
C ALA A 84 -37.51 7.90 3.99
N GLY A 85 -37.39 7.48 2.72
CA GLY A 85 -38.01 8.16 1.58
C GLY A 85 -37.29 9.42 1.09
N LYS A 86 -36.17 9.83 1.70
CA LYS A 86 -35.31 10.93 1.21
C LYS A 86 -34.13 10.38 0.42
N GLY A 87 -33.78 11.07 -0.67
CA GLY A 87 -32.58 10.78 -1.47
C GLY A 87 -31.43 11.71 -1.14
N LEU A 88 -30.42 11.73 -2.01
CA LEU A 88 -29.19 12.51 -1.81
C LEU A 88 -28.80 13.30 -3.06
N THR A 89 -28.13 14.41 -2.82
CA THR A 89 -27.25 15.07 -3.79
C THR A 89 -25.82 15.03 -3.26
N VAL A 90 -24.86 15.06 -4.19
CA VAL A 90 -23.43 14.99 -3.87
C VAL A 90 -22.78 16.28 -4.34
N ASN A 91 -22.17 17.03 -3.43
CA ASN A 91 -21.31 18.15 -3.78
C ASN A 91 -19.87 17.63 -3.93
N THR A 92 -19.34 17.68 -5.14
CA THR A 92 -17.99 17.22 -5.50
C THR A 92 -16.95 18.34 -5.43
N GLY A 93 -17.21 19.42 -4.70
CA GLY A 93 -16.36 20.62 -4.62
C GLY A 93 -16.58 21.61 -5.77
N MET A 94 -16.73 21.13 -7.00
CA MET A 94 -17.01 21.97 -8.17
C MET A 94 -18.50 22.14 -8.49
N ARG A 95 -19.29 21.09 -8.28
CA ARG A 95 -20.71 21.05 -8.64
C ARG A 95 -21.49 20.13 -7.70
N THR A 96 -22.77 20.39 -7.58
CA THR A 96 -23.72 19.48 -6.94
C THR A 96 -24.38 18.63 -8.00
N VAL A 97 -24.25 17.31 -7.91
CA VAL A 97 -24.85 16.33 -8.82
C VAL A 97 -25.94 15.53 -8.11
N PRO A 98 -27.00 15.09 -8.83
CA PRO A 98 -27.93 14.11 -8.29
C PRO A 98 -27.21 12.78 -8.07
N ALA A 99 -27.71 11.99 -7.10
CA ALA A 99 -27.26 10.63 -6.90
C ALA A 99 -28.45 9.68 -6.79
N ASP A 100 -28.30 8.50 -7.37
CA ASP A 100 -29.17 7.37 -7.11
C ASP A 100 -28.83 6.80 -5.74
N VAL A 101 -29.86 6.53 -4.93
CA VAL A 101 -29.71 5.91 -3.61
C VAL A 101 -30.51 4.62 -3.58
N ARG A 102 -29.84 3.47 -3.54
CA ARG A 102 -30.49 2.18 -3.27
C ARG A 102 -30.35 1.84 -1.80
N VAL A 103 -31.48 1.79 -1.09
CA VAL A 103 -31.51 1.43 0.34
C VAL A 103 -31.27 -0.07 0.47
N LEU A 104 -30.28 -0.44 1.27
CA LEU A 104 -29.93 -1.85 1.51
C LEU A 104 -30.48 -2.35 2.85
N THR A 105 -30.34 -1.52 3.88
CA THR A 105 -30.80 -1.81 5.24
C THR A 105 -31.28 -0.52 5.91
N VAL A 106 -32.20 -0.67 6.87
CA VAL A 106 -32.73 0.42 7.69
C VAL A 106 -32.45 0.15 9.16
N HIS A 107 -32.37 1.21 9.96
CA HIS A 107 -32.28 1.09 11.41
C HIS A 107 -33.62 0.61 11.99
N PRO A 108 -33.59 -0.14 13.11
CA PRO A 108 -34.77 -0.41 13.92
C PRO A 108 -35.13 0.79 14.80
N ASP A 109 -35.23 1.99 14.21
CA ASP A 109 -35.73 3.20 14.86
C ASP A 109 -37.16 3.50 14.40
N THR A 110 -37.86 4.41 15.08
CA THR A 110 -39.29 4.69 14.81
C THR A 110 -39.56 5.25 13.42
N GLY A 111 -38.55 5.86 12.78
CA GLY A 111 -38.63 6.40 11.44
C GLY A 111 -38.06 5.49 10.36
N HIS A 112 -37.58 4.30 10.70
CA HIS A 112 -36.83 3.39 9.83
C HIS A 112 -35.82 4.11 8.94
N SER A 113 -35.01 4.98 9.56
CA SER A 113 -33.98 5.72 8.85
C SER A 113 -33.00 4.76 8.17
N VAL A 114 -32.46 5.16 7.02
CA VAL A 114 -31.53 4.34 6.26
C VAL A 114 -30.30 4.07 7.13
N ARG A 115 -29.90 2.80 7.22
CA ARG A 115 -28.67 2.35 7.89
C ARG A 115 -27.54 2.23 6.89
N ARG A 116 -27.83 1.60 5.76
CA ARG A 116 -26.88 1.41 4.66
C ARG A 116 -27.54 1.68 3.31
N GLY A 117 -26.85 2.43 2.46
CA GLY A 117 -27.30 2.68 1.09
C GLY A 117 -26.15 2.69 0.08
N LEU A 118 -26.42 2.17 -1.12
CA LEU A 118 -25.53 2.36 -2.27
C LEU A 118 -25.83 3.70 -2.90
N VAL A 119 -24.82 4.56 -2.93
CA VAL A 119 -24.89 5.89 -3.53
C VAL A 119 -24.14 5.85 -4.85
N THR A 120 -24.85 6.15 -5.94
CA THR A 120 -24.31 6.11 -7.31
C THR A 120 -24.44 7.47 -7.98
N PHE A 121 -23.36 8.00 -8.52
CA PHE A 121 -23.32 9.29 -9.22
C PHE A 121 -22.15 9.37 -10.21
N VAL A 122 -22.11 10.42 -11.04
CA VAL A 122 -21.01 10.67 -11.99
C VAL A 122 -20.10 11.79 -11.47
N TYR A 123 -18.81 11.49 -11.34
CA TYR A 123 -17.75 12.38 -10.90
C TYR A 123 -16.81 12.74 -12.05
N GLU A 124 -16.41 14.00 -12.18
CA GLU A 124 -15.40 14.45 -13.15
C GLU A 124 -14.18 14.95 -12.38
N PRO A 125 -13.04 14.23 -12.40
CA PRO A 125 -11.85 14.61 -11.67
C PRO A 125 -11.23 15.93 -12.17
N VAL A 126 -10.73 16.76 -11.25
CA VAL A 126 -9.95 17.96 -11.60
C VAL A 126 -8.49 17.58 -11.82
N ARG A 127 -7.92 18.01 -12.96
CA ARG A 127 -6.52 17.76 -13.28
C ARG A 127 -5.60 18.30 -12.18
N GLY A 128 -4.85 17.40 -11.52
CA GLY A 128 -3.90 17.75 -10.46
C GLY A 128 -4.47 17.78 -9.03
N ALA A 129 -5.76 17.48 -8.83
CA ALA A 129 -6.35 17.31 -7.51
C ALA A 129 -6.47 15.83 -7.14
N SER A 130 -6.00 15.44 -5.95
CA SER A 130 -6.15 14.08 -5.41
C SER A 130 -6.59 14.15 -3.95
N GLY A 131 -7.54 13.30 -3.55
CA GLY A 131 -8.00 13.21 -2.15
C GLY A 131 -9.06 14.25 -1.77
N GLU A 132 -9.86 14.71 -2.72
CA GLU A 132 -10.98 15.63 -2.45
C GLU A 132 -12.07 14.93 -1.63
N TRP A 133 -12.71 15.67 -0.72
CA TRP A 133 -13.86 15.17 0.04
C TRP A 133 -15.15 15.67 -0.59
N ALA A 134 -16.02 14.74 -0.98
CA ALA A 134 -17.39 15.04 -1.37
C ALA A 134 -18.31 15.04 -0.14
N THR A 135 -19.22 16.01 -0.09
CA THR A 135 -20.22 16.12 0.98
C THR A 135 -21.60 15.77 0.46
N LEU A 136 -22.36 15.02 1.25
CA LEU A 136 -23.73 14.62 0.93
C LEU A 136 -24.74 15.64 1.49
N ALA A 137 -25.82 15.87 0.75
CA ALA A 137 -26.97 16.66 1.20
C ALA A 137 -28.29 15.93 0.87
N LEU A 138 -29.30 16.10 1.73
CA LEU A 138 -30.62 15.50 1.51
C LEU A 138 -31.29 16.06 0.25
N SER A 139 -32.02 15.19 -0.46
CA SER A 139 -32.84 15.53 -1.62
C SER A 139 -34.28 15.04 -1.43
N ASP A 140 -35.22 15.71 -2.10
CA ASP A 140 -36.61 15.26 -2.21
C ASP A 140 -36.82 14.19 -3.29
N THR A 141 -35.81 13.90 -4.11
CA THR A 141 -35.81 12.72 -4.98
C THR A 141 -35.89 11.46 -4.11
N PRO A 142 -36.89 10.58 -4.29
CA PRO A 142 -36.98 9.37 -3.48
C PRO A 142 -35.83 8.39 -3.81
N PRO A 143 -35.43 7.53 -2.85
CA PRO A 143 -34.55 6.41 -3.13
C PRO A 143 -35.13 5.48 -4.21
N LEU A 144 -34.26 4.70 -4.85
CA LEU A 144 -34.65 3.65 -5.79
C LEU A 144 -35.49 2.57 -5.10
N SER A 145 -36.42 1.99 -5.84
CA SER A 145 -37.18 0.82 -5.41
C SER A 145 -36.27 -0.37 -5.10
N GLY A 146 -36.68 -1.21 -4.15
CA GLY A 146 -36.00 -2.48 -3.88
C GLY A 146 -36.14 -3.48 -5.03
N PRO A 147 -35.41 -4.61 -5.00
CA PRO A 147 -35.48 -5.62 -6.04
C PRO A 147 -36.90 -6.16 -6.27
N SER A 148 -37.26 -6.41 -7.54
CA SER A 148 -38.56 -6.95 -7.94
C SER A 148 -38.43 -8.11 -8.93
N LEU A 149 -39.39 -9.04 -8.89
CA LEU A 149 -39.50 -10.13 -9.84
C LEU A 149 -40.54 -9.81 -10.92
N GLU A 150 -40.19 -10.13 -12.16
CA GLU A 150 -40.99 -9.91 -13.37
C GLU A 150 -40.97 -11.20 -14.21
N GLU A 151 -42.10 -11.54 -14.83
CA GLU A 151 -42.18 -12.70 -15.73
C GLU A 151 -41.54 -12.36 -17.09
N GLY A 152 -40.71 -13.28 -17.61
CA GLY A 152 -40.14 -13.17 -18.96
C GLY A 152 -38.70 -12.67 -19.01
N ALA A 153 -38.24 -12.48 -20.25
CA ALA A 153 -36.91 -11.97 -20.57
C ALA A 153 -36.83 -10.46 -20.28
N PHE A 154 -35.61 -9.94 -20.14
CA PHE A 154 -35.40 -8.54 -19.80
C PHE A 154 -35.10 -7.68 -21.05
N SER A 155 -35.63 -6.46 -21.07
CA SER A 155 -35.26 -5.39 -22.01
C SER A 155 -35.31 -4.05 -21.27
N GLY A 156 -34.23 -3.27 -21.30
CA GLY A 156 -34.15 -1.99 -20.62
C GLY A 156 -33.08 -1.06 -21.18
N GLU A 157 -33.31 0.25 -21.11
CA GLU A 157 -32.45 1.28 -21.68
C GLU A 157 -31.79 2.13 -20.59
N LEU A 158 -30.50 2.45 -20.76
CA LEU A 158 -29.75 3.36 -19.90
C LEU A 158 -28.66 4.07 -20.72
N GLY A 159 -28.58 5.40 -20.64
CA GLY A 159 -27.49 6.17 -21.27
C GLY A 159 -27.40 6.06 -22.80
N GLY A 160 -28.49 5.78 -23.51
CA GLY A 160 -28.50 5.56 -24.96
C GLY A 160 -28.12 4.13 -25.38
N PHE A 161 -28.02 3.21 -24.43
CA PHE A 161 -27.78 1.79 -24.65
C PHE A 161 -29.01 0.97 -24.26
N LEU A 162 -29.46 0.10 -25.15
CA LEU A 162 -30.53 -0.86 -24.87
C LEU A 162 -29.90 -2.23 -24.57
N LEU A 163 -30.19 -2.78 -23.40
CA LEU A 163 -29.77 -4.10 -22.94
C LEU A 163 -30.95 -5.07 -23.04
N GLU A 164 -30.75 -6.18 -23.74
CA GLU A 164 -31.70 -7.30 -23.81
C GLU A 164 -31.04 -8.56 -23.26
N VAL A 165 -31.75 -9.31 -22.42
CA VAL A 165 -31.28 -10.57 -21.85
C VAL A 165 -32.37 -11.62 -21.99
N ASP A 166 -32.12 -12.65 -22.80
CA ASP A 166 -33.02 -13.78 -23.02
C ASP A 166 -32.31 -15.12 -22.82
N GLY A 167 -33.00 -16.24 -23.11
CA GLY A 167 -32.47 -17.59 -22.91
C GLY A 167 -31.36 -18.00 -23.88
N GLU A 168 -31.11 -17.23 -24.93
CA GLU A 168 -30.09 -17.52 -25.94
C GLU A 168 -28.88 -16.58 -25.84
N ALA A 169 -29.09 -15.31 -25.50
CA ALA A 169 -28.04 -14.31 -25.51
C ALA A 169 -28.33 -13.08 -24.65
N VAL A 170 -27.26 -12.34 -24.36
CA VAL A 170 -27.29 -10.93 -24.00
C VAL A 170 -27.00 -10.10 -25.25
N ARG A 171 -27.86 -9.14 -25.58
CA ARG A 171 -27.67 -8.21 -26.69
C ARG A 171 -27.55 -6.79 -26.17
N LEU A 172 -26.54 -6.07 -26.64
CA LEU A 172 -26.34 -4.66 -26.34
C LEU A 172 -26.48 -3.89 -27.64
N HIS A 173 -27.41 -2.94 -27.66
CA HIS A 173 -27.61 -2.01 -28.77
C HIS A 173 -27.08 -0.63 -28.39
N ARG A 174 -26.45 0.06 -29.34
CA ARG A 174 -25.93 1.42 -29.20
C ARG A 174 -26.58 2.28 -30.27
N ASP A 175 -27.17 3.41 -29.86
CA ASP A 175 -27.87 4.33 -30.77
C ASP A 175 -28.94 3.65 -31.64
N GLY A 176 -29.63 2.65 -31.09
CA GLY A 176 -30.69 1.88 -31.76
C GLY A 176 -30.22 0.79 -32.73
N ALA A 177 -28.92 0.54 -32.86
CA ALA A 177 -28.36 -0.56 -33.65
C ALA A 177 -27.73 -1.63 -32.76
N LEU A 178 -27.91 -2.91 -33.12
CA LEU A 178 -27.24 -4.02 -32.44
C LEU A 178 -25.72 -3.82 -32.53
N TRP A 179 -25.06 -3.76 -31.38
CA TRP A 179 -23.62 -3.57 -31.31
C TRP A 179 -22.89 -4.88 -31.02
N MET A 180 -23.37 -5.65 -30.06
CA MET A 180 -22.76 -6.93 -29.71
C MET A 180 -23.75 -7.95 -29.14
N THR A 181 -23.42 -9.21 -29.31
CA THR A 181 -24.17 -10.36 -28.79
C THR A 181 -23.23 -11.26 -27.98
N LEU A 182 -23.54 -11.48 -26.71
CA LEU A 182 -22.84 -12.40 -25.82
C LEU A 182 -23.71 -13.62 -25.54
N ARG A 183 -23.26 -14.80 -25.99
CA ARG A 183 -23.96 -16.07 -25.78
C ARG A 183 -23.30 -16.84 -24.63
N PRO A 184 -24.06 -17.30 -23.62
CA PRO A 184 -23.51 -18.14 -22.56
C PRO A 184 -23.07 -19.49 -23.14
N VAL A 185 -21.85 -19.92 -22.81
CA VAL A 185 -21.42 -21.30 -23.01
C VAL A 185 -21.79 -22.07 -21.76
N ALA A 186 -22.78 -22.96 -21.86
CA ALA A 186 -23.29 -23.80 -20.79
C ALA A 186 -24.01 -25.01 -21.39
N PRO A 187 -24.32 -26.07 -20.60
CA PRO A 187 -25.13 -27.19 -21.06
C PRO A 187 -26.43 -26.73 -21.72
N LYS A 188 -26.90 -27.43 -22.75
CA LYS A 188 -28.20 -27.12 -23.35
C LYS A 188 -29.29 -27.32 -22.30
N ARG A 189 -30.27 -26.40 -22.22
CA ARG A 189 -31.42 -26.56 -21.32
C ARG A 189 -32.21 -27.82 -21.73
N ALA A 190 -32.57 -28.63 -20.75
CA ALA A 190 -33.43 -29.79 -20.91
C ALA A 190 -34.89 -29.40 -21.11
N VAL A 191 -35.30 -28.24 -20.59
CA VAL A 191 -36.65 -27.70 -20.69
C VAL A 191 -36.65 -26.27 -21.21
N ASP A 192 -37.69 -25.91 -21.96
CA ASP A 192 -37.87 -24.55 -22.48
C ASP A 192 -38.77 -23.71 -21.56
N ALA A 193 -38.47 -23.69 -20.26
CA ALA A 193 -39.24 -22.93 -19.28
C ALA A 193 -39.06 -21.42 -19.51
N PRO A 194 -40.13 -20.60 -19.35
CA PRO A 194 -40.03 -19.15 -19.46
C PRO A 194 -39.10 -18.61 -18.37
N PRO A 195 -38.24 -17.63 -18.69
CA PRO A 195 -37.39 -17.00 -17.68
C PRO A 195 -38.19 -16.14 -16.72
N VAL A 196 -37.61 -15.91 -15.55
CA VAL A 196 -38.08 -14.91 -14.58
C VAL A 196 -36.96 -13.90 -14.40
N THR A 197 -37.26 -12.62 -14.53
CA THR A 197 -36.29 -11.55 -14.35
C THR A 197 -36.41 -10.99 -12.95
N GLU A 198 -35.29 -10.84 -12.26
CA GLU A 198 -35.18 -10.00 -11.07
C GLU A 198 -34.49 -8.70 -11.44
N VAL A 199 -35.23 -7.60 -11.38
CA VAL A 199 -34.68 -6.25 -11.52
C VAL A 199 -34.11 -5.86 -10.17
N VAL A 200 -32.79 -5.90 -10.04
CA VAL A 200 -32.08 -5.63 -8.77
C VAL A 200 -31.96 -4.13 -8.53
N GLU A 201 -31.68 -3.38 -9.59
CA GLU A 201 -31.58 -1.93 -9.59
C GLU A 201 -31.87 -1.38 -10.98
N SER A 202 -32.65 -0.29 -11.06
CA SER A 202 -32.88 0.47 -12.28
C SER A 202 -32.89 1.95 -11.91
N GLY A 203 -31.75 2.61 -12.09
CA GLY A 203 -31.53 4.02 -11.76
C GLY A 203 -31.15 4.87 -12.96
N ALA A 204 -30.89 6.15 -12.74
CA ALA A 204 -30.42 7.07 -13.77
C ALA A 204 -28.96 6.82 -14.18
N HIS A 205 -28.18 6.16 -13.31
CA HIS A 205 -26.75 5.93 -13.52
C HIS A 205 -26.37 4.45 -13.68
N PHE A 206 -27.18 3.53 -13.18
CA PHE A 206 -26.83 2.11 -13.11
C PHE A 206 -28.06 1.22 -13.29
N LEU A 207 -27.87 0.12 -14.00
CA LEU A 207 -28.86 -0.93 -14.24
C LEU A 207 -28.27 -2.27 -13.81
N TRP A 208 -29.00 -3.04 -13.03
CA TRP A 208 -28.60 -4.36 -12.58
C TRP A 208 -29.78 -5.33 -12.60
N VAL A 209 -29.65 -6.41 -13.37
CA VAL A 209 -30.67 -7.44 -13.52
C VAL A 209 -30.09 -8.85 -13.37
N ARG A 210 -30.91 -9.79 -12.90
CA ARG A 210 -30.62 -11.23 -12.87
C ARG A 210 -31.76 -11.97 -13.55
N VAL A 211 -31.49 -12.66 -14.66
CA VAL A 211 -32.49 -13.45 -15.37
C VAL A 211 -32.31 -14.93 -15.02
N PHE A 212 -33.34 -15.52 -14.45
CA PHE A 212 -33.38 -16.89 -13.96
C PHE A 212 -33.91 -17.81 -15.05
N PHE A 213 -33.17 -18.90 -15.28
CA PHE A 213 -33.56 -19.96 -16.21
C PHE A 213 -33.59 -21.29 -15.45
N PRO A 214 -34.76 -21.67 -14.92
CA PRO A 214 -34.94 -22.96 -14.26
C PRO A 214 -34.71 -24.11 -15.24
N ASP A 215 -34.09 -25.18 -14.74
CA ASP A 215 -33.75 -26.38 -15.50
C ASP A 215 -33.52 -27.54 -14.51
N PRO A 216 -33.91 -28.78 -14.85
CA PRO A 216 -33.79 -29.93 -13.96
C PRO A 216 -32.35 -30.38 -13.68
N ASP A 217 -31.40 -30.07 -14.55
CA ASP A 217 -30.03 -30.57 -14.43
C ASP A 217 -29.02 -29.43 -14.24
N TRP A 218 -29.17 -28.35 -15.02
CA TRP A 218 -28.24 -27.23 -15.11
C TRP A 218 -28.97 -25.87 -15.11
N PRO A 219 -29.72 -25.55 -14.04
CA PRO A 219 -30.36 -24.26 -13.95
C PRO A 219 -29.31 -23.17 -13.82
N ARG A 220 -29.63 -21.99 -14.37
CA ARG A 220 -28.66 -20.90 -14.50
C ARG A 220 -29.27 -19.53 -14.29
N VAL A 221 -28.41 -18.59 -13.93
CA VAL A 221 -28.75 -17.17 -13.82
C VAL A 221 -27.80 -16.38 -14.72
N ILE A 222 -28.35 -15.52 -15.57
CA ILE A 222 -27.56 -14.51 -16.28
C ILE A 222 -27.70 -13.21 -15.51
N GLU A 223 -26.62 -12.75 -14.91
CA GLU A 223 -26.52 -11.46 -14.25
C GLU A 223 -25.90 -10.45 -15.21
N ALA A 224 -26.52 -9.26 -15.33
CA ALA A 224 -26.02 -8.16 -16.13
C ALA A 224 -26.04 -6.86 -15.32
N ARG A 225 -24.91 -6.15 -15.33
CA ARG A 225 -24.70 -4.83 -14.71
C ARG A 225 -24.24 -3.85 -15.77
N MET A 226 -24.94 -2.73 -15.95
CA MET A 226 -24.63 -1.73 -16.95
C MET A 226 -24.61 -0.33 -16.34
N ASP A 227 -23.60 0.46 -16.69
CA ASP A 227 -23.55 1.87 -16.34
C ASP A 227 -24.09 2.77 -17.47
N SER A 228 -24.34 4.04 -17.12
CA SER A 228 -24.81 5.05 -18.09
C SER A 228 -23.79 5.41 -19.19
N ALA A 229 -22.56 4.89 -19.14
CA ALA A 229 -21.55 5.07 -20.17
C ALA A 229 -21.48 3.87 -21.15
N GLY A 230 -22.36 2.87 -21.01
CA GLY A 230 -22.38 1.69 -21.87
C GLY A 230 -21.31 0.67 -21.52
N ARG A 231 -20.79 0.70 -20.29
CA ARG A 231 -19.94 -0.36 -19.76
C ARG A 231 -20.82 -1.47 -19.19
N LEU A 232 -20.60 -2.71 -19.63
CA LEU A 232 -21.42 -3.87 -19.28
C LEU A 232 -20.57 -4.92 -18.58
N ALA A 233 -20.99 -5.41 -17.43
CA ALA A 233 -20.43 -6.59 -16.78
C ALA A 233 -21.48 -7.70 -16.73
N LEU A 234 -21.10 -8.89 -17.18
CA LEU A 234 -21.94 -10.08 -17.17
C LEU A 234 -21.35 -11.14 -16.27
N ARG A 235 -22.21 -11.88 -15.57
CA ARG A 235 -21.85 -13.10 -14.85
C ARG A 235 -22.87 -14.19 -15.12
N LEU A 236 -22.39 -15.30 -15.66
CA LEU A 236 -23.17 -16.51 -15.83
C LEU A 236 -22.99 -17.38 -14.59
N HIS A 237 -24.08 -17.71 -13.91
CA HIS A 237 -24.09 -18.64 -12.78
C HIS A 237 -24.73 -19.95 -13.23
N VAL A 238 -24.04 -21.07 -13.10
CA VAL A 238 -24.57 -22.41 -13.40
C VAL A 238 -24.52 -23.26 -12.15
N GLN A 239 -25.66 -23.85 -11.77
CA GLN A 239 -25.76 -24.77 -10.64
C GLN A 239 -25.84 -26.21 -11.13
N ARG A 240 -25.25 -27.13 -10.38
CA ARG A 240 -25.35 -28.57 -10.66
C ARG A 240 -26.49 -29.21 -9.87
N VAL A 241 -27.60 -29.51 -10.53
CA VAL A 241 -28.70 -30.32 -9.98
C VAL A 241 -28.65 -31.76 -10.50
N ALA A 242 -27.96 -32.00 -11.63
CA ALA A 242 -27.78 -33.30 -12.27
C ALA A 242 -27.33 -34.42 -11.31
N ARG A 243 -27.93 -35.61 -11.48
CA ARG A 243 -27.71 -36.80 -10.60
C ARG A 243 -26.49 -37.64 -10.97
N LYS A 244 -26.01 -37.56 -12.21
CA LYS A 244 -24.84 -38.27 -12.72
C LYS A 244 -23.88 -37.22 -13.30
N ASP A 245 -22.57 -37.45 -13.17
CA ASP A 245 -21.44 -36.57 -13.55
C ASP A 245 -20.99 -35.61 -12.45
N GLY A 246 -19.93 -35.98 -11.71
CA GLY A 246 -19.35 -35.18 -10.63
C GLY A 246 -18.42 -34.05 -11.08
N THR A 247 -18.49 -33.63 -12.35
CA THR A 247 -17.56 -32.65 -12.94
C THR A 247 -18.28 -31.44 -13.54
N ALA A 248 -17.54 -30.34 -13.69
CA ALA A 248 -17.98 -29.10 -14.28
C ALA A 248 -18.24 -29.26 -15.79
N PRO A 249 -19.28 -28.61 -16.33
CA PRO A 249 -19.52 -28.59 -17.76
C PRO A 249 -18.64 -27.55 -18.46
N ASP A 250 -18.71 -27.50 -19.80
CA ASP A 250 -18.30 -26.32 -20.57
C ASP A 250 -19.02 -25.09 -20.01
N LEU A 251 -18.25 -24.10 -19.56
CA LEU A 251 -18.73 -22.88 -18.94
C LEU A 251 -17.97 -21.67 -19.47
N GLY A 252 -18.66 -20.62 -19.92
CA GLY A 252 -18.02 -19.40 -20.40
C GLY A 252 -18.93 -18.51 -21.23
N TRP A 253 -18.33 -17.77 -22.17
CA TRP A 253 -19.00 -16.79 -23.02
C TRP A 253 -18.47 -16.84 -24.46
N ALA A 254 -19.38 -16.66 -25.42
CA ALA A 254 -19.05 -16.39 -26.81
C ALA A 254 -19.54 -15.00 -27.19
N LEU A 255 -18.62 -14.10 -27.51
CA LEU A 255 -18.90 -12.72 -27.93
C LEU A 255 -18.84 -12.63 -29.46
N ALA A 256 -19.83 -11.97 -30.04
CA ALA A 256 -19.82 -11.50 -31.43
C ALA A 256 -20.09 -10.00 -31.45
N VAL A 257 -19.33 -9.25 -32.26
CA VAL A 257 -19.47 -7.80 -32.42
C VAL A 257 -19.89 -7.49 -33.86
N GLU A 258 -20.89 -6.63 -34.03
CA GLU A 258 -21.38 -6.19 -35.33
C GLU A 258 -20.49 -5.06 -35.89
N GLY A 259 -20.25 -5.02 -37.21
CA GLY A 259 -19.48 -3.95 -37.87
C GLY A 259 -18.04 -4.33 -38.24
N GLU A 260 -17.05 -3.50 -37.87
CA GLU A 260 -15.63 -3.55 -38.34
C GLU A 260 -14.84 -4.82 -37.92
N GLY A 261 -15.47 -5.77 -37.23
CA GLY A 261 -14.85 -7.01 -36.75
C GLY A 261 -14.05 -6.81 -35.46
N LEU A 262 -13.60 -7.91 -34.86
CA LEU A 262 -12.73 -7.87 -33.68
C LEU A 262 -11.25 -7.72 -34.12
N PRO A 263 -10.41 -7.03 -33.32
CA PRO A 263 -8.96 -7.04 -33.55
C PRO A 263 -8.40 -8.46 -33.47
N GLU A 264 -7.14 -8.67 -33.87
CA GLU A 264 -6.48 -9.96 -33.70
C GLU A 264 -6.40 -10.31 -32.22
N ILE A 265 -7.02 -11.43 -31.84
CA ILE A 265 -7.17 -11.85 -30.44
C ILE A 265 -6.10 -12.88 -30.13
N PRO A 266 -5.19 -12.61 -29.17
CA PRO A 266 -4.23 -13.62 -28.74
C PRO A 266 -4.96 -14.76 -28.03
N SER A 267 -4.54 -16.00 -28.28
CA SER A 267 -4.92 -17.10 -27.39
C SER A 267 -4.23 -16.87 -26.04
N HIS A 268 -4.97 -17.08 -24.95
CA HIS A 268 -4.46 -16.89 -23.60
C HIS A 268 -4.99 -17.95 -22.67
N ASP A 269 -4.12 -18.46 -21.80
CA ASP A 269 -4.44 -19.44 -20.78
C ASP A 269 -4.21 -18.81 -19.40
N PHE A 270 -5.26 -18.82 -18.56
CA PHE A 270 -5.22 -18.19 -17.25
C PHE A 270 -4.55 -19.05 -16.18
N SER A 271 -4.16 -20.30 -16.45
CA SER A 271 -3.54 -21.24 -15.49
C SER A 271 -2.29 -20.70 -14.78
N THR A 272 -1.53 -19.84 -15.46
CA THR A 272 -0.35 -19.20 -14.87
C THR A 272 -0.71 -18.13 -13.83
N GLY A 273 -1.93 -17.60 -13.87
CA GLY A 273 -2.39 -16.43 -13.13
C GLY A 273 -2.08 -15.11 -13.83
N ALA A 274 -1.52 -15.14 -15.05
CA ALA A 274 -1.23 -13.94 -15.82
C ALA A 274 -2.53 -13.26 -16.32
N PRO A 275 -2.64 -11.91 -16.22
CA PRO A 275 -3.75 -11.17 -16.79
C PRO A 275 -3.79 -11.32 -18.32
N PHE A 276 -4.98 -11.17 -18.90
CA PHE A 276 -5.17 -11.23 -20.35
C PHE A 276 -4.52 -10.01 -21.02
N PRO A 277 -3.63 -10.17 -22.01
CA PRO A 277 -3.04 -9.06 -22.75
C PRO A 277 -4.05 -8.54 -23.78
N ALA A 278 -4.99 -7.70 -23.33
CA ALA A 278 -6.06 -7.18 -24.18
C ALA A 278 -5.49 -6.30 -25.32
N PRO A 279 -5.84 -6.58 -26.60
CA PRO A 279 -5.52 -5.68 -27.71
C PRO A 279 -6.28 -4.36 -27.62
N ASP A 280 -5.67 -3.27 -28.09
CA ASP A 280 -6.34 -1.98 -28.22
C ASP A 280 -7.64 -2.11 -29.04
N GLY A 281 -8.74 -1.58 -28.49
CA GLY A 281 -10.04 -1.58 -29.15
C GLY A 281 -10.85 -2.88 -28.99
N LEU A 282 -10.38 -3.89 -28.25
CA LEU A 282 -11.21 -5.04 -27.88
C LEU A 282 -12.30 -4.59 -26.88
N PRO A 283 -13.61 -4.72 -27.21
CA PRO A 283 -14.68 -4.31 -26.30
C PRO A 283 -15.03 -5.42 -25.30
N ALA A 284 -14.02 -6.12 -24.77
CA ALA A 284 -14.17 -7.17 -23.77
C ALA A 284 -12.97 -7.29 -22.84
N ALA A 285 -13.22 -7.66 -21.59
CA ALA A 285 -12.22 -7.97 -20.57
C ALA A 285 -12.68 -9.14 -19.68
N PHE A 286 -11.74 -9.73 -18.93
CA PHE A 286 -11.97 -10.92 -18.09
C PHE A 286 -11.59 -10.62 -16.63
N PRO A 287 -12.49 -9.98 -15.85
CA PRO A 287 -12.10 -9.30 -14.60
C PRO A 287 -11.57 -10.23 -13.50
N ASP A 288 -12.05 -11.47 -13.43
CA ASP A 288 -11.70 -12.44 -12.38
C ASP A 288 -10.94 -13.69 -12.89
N ALA A 289 -10.85 -13.89 -14.20
CA ALA A 289 -10.32 -15.13 -14.79
C ALA A 289 -8.88 -15.48 -14.35
N HIS A 290 -7.99 -14.48 -14.38
CA HIS A 290 -6.58 -14.64 -13.97
C HIS A 290 -6.43 -14.95 -12.47
N LEU A 291 -7.37 -14.50 -11.63
CA LEU A 291 -7.36 -14.77 -10.19
C LEU A 291 -7.77 -16.20 -9.87
N LEU A 292 -8.64 -16.77 -10.71
CA LEU A 292 -9.13 -18.13 -10.61
C LEU A 292 -8.14 -19.16 -11.19
N ARG A 293 -7.04 -18.69 -11.80
CA ARG A 293 -5.98 -19.47 -12.45
C ARG A 293 -6.52 -20.60 -13.33
N ARG A 294 -7.59 -20.33 -14.07
CA ARG A 294 -8.23 -21.34 -14.90
C ARG A 294 -9.06 -20.69 -16.00
N GLY A 295 -9.15 -21.41 -17.11
CA GLY A 295 -9.86 -20.98 -18.30
C GLY A 295 -8.93 -20.44 -19.37
N ARG A 296 -9.49 -20.23 -20.56
CA ARG A 296 -8.75 -19.81 -21.75
C ARG A 296 -9.60 -18.94 -22.67
N VAL A 297 -8.92 -18.09 -23.42
CA VAL A 297 -9.49 -17.30 -24.52
C VAL A 297 -9.03 -17.91 -25.83
N GLU A 298 -9.99 -18.20 -26.70
CA GLU A 298 -9.80 -18.79 -28.03
C GLU A 298 -10.28 -17.81 -29.11
N ALA A 299 -9.43 -17.53 -30.10
CA ALA A 299 -9.80 -16.74 -31.27
C ALA A 299 -10.52 -17.61 -32.31
N LYS A 300 -11.72 -17.19 -32.72
CA LYS A 300 -12.37 -17.70 -33.94
C LYS A 300 -12.42 -16.54 -34.94
N GLY A 301 -11.56 -16.59 -35.96
CA GLY A 301 -11.34 -15.46 -36.87
C GLY A 301 -12.61 -14.77 -37.38
N GLY A 302 -12.51 -13.46 -37.62
CA GLY A 302 -13.44 -12.67 -38.44
C GLY A 302 -14.48 -11.81 -37.71
N ALA A 303 -15.00 -12.21 -36.54
CA ALA A 303 -15.97 -11.39 -35.77
C ALA A 303 -16.28 -11.90 -34.35
N ALA A 304 -15.67 -12.99 -33.88
CA ALA A 304 -16.10 -13.65 -32.64
C ALA A 304 -14.94 -14.07 -31.71
N LEU A 305 -15.17 -13.92 -30.41
CA LEU A 305 -14.28 -14.36 -29.34
C LEU A 305 -14.98 -15.45 -28.53
N ARG A 306 -14.24 -16.48 -28.10
CA ARG A 306 -14.74 -17.45 -27.12
C ARG A 306 -13.86 -17.43 -25.87
N TYR A 307 -14.48 -17.19 -24.73
CA TYR A 307 -13.88 -17.38 -23.41
C TYR A 307 -14.49 -18.62 -22.76
N LEU A 308 -13.65 -19.57 -22.40
CA LEU A 308 -14.03 -20.74 -21.61
C LEU A 308 -13.42 -20.60 -20.23
N ARG A 309 -14.26 -20.44 -19.21
CA ARG A 309 -13.84 -20.49 -17.80
C ARG A 309 -13.48 -21.91 -17.37
N CYS A 310 -14.19 -22.89 -17.91
CA CYS A 310 -13.95 -24.32 -17.71
C CYS A 310 -14.37 -25.06 -18.97
N ALA A 311 -13.62 -26.08 -19.37
CA ALA A 311 -14.00 -27.05 -20.39
C ALA A 311 -14.30 -28.40 -19.72
N ALA A 312 -15.32 -29.12 -20.21
CA ALA A 312 -15.74 -30.40 -19.64
C ALA A 312 -14.62 -31.45 -19.65
N GLU A 313 -13.70 -31.36 -20.63
CA GLU A 313 -12.51 -32.20 -20.76
C GLU A 313 -11.48 -32.04 -19.63
N GLU A 314 -11.51 -30.92 -18.90
CA GLU A 314 -10.67 -30.71 -17.72
C GLU A 314 -11.13 -31.54 -16.51
N ALA A 315 -12.33 -32.14 -16.58
CA ALA A 315 -12.90 -33.00 -15.55
C ALA A 315 -12.91 -32.38 -14.14
N VAL A 316 -13.08 -31.05 -14.04
CA VAL A 316 -12.94 -30.35 -12.77
C VAL A 316 -14.09 -30.70 -11.85
N PRO A 317 -13.88 -31.09 -10.58
CA PRO A 317 -14.98 -31.63 -9.80
C PRO A 317 -16.03 -30.58 -9.44
N MET A 318 -17.30 -30.97 -9.41
CA MET A 318 -18.42 -30.09 -9.08
C MET A 318 -19.45 -30.84 -8.24
N GLN A 319 -19.66 -30.37 -7.02
CA GLN A 319 -20.59 -30.98 -6.09
C GLN A 319 -22.05 -30.69 -6.47
N GLY A 320 -22.98 -31.53 -5.99
CA GLY A 320 -24.41 -31.24 -6.10
C GLY A 320 -24.77 -29.94 -5.39
N MET A 321 -25.61 -29.13 -6.03
CA MET A 321 -26.08 -27.81 -5.57
C MET A 321 -25.00 -26.72 -5.45
N ALA A 322 -23.75 -27.00 -5.81
CA ALA A 322 -22.72 -25.99 -5.93
C ALA A 322 -22.95 -25.12 -7.17
N TRP A 323 -22.47 -23.88 -7.10
CA TRP A 323 -22.47 -22.94 -8.21
C TRP A 323 -21.09 -22.88 -8.87
N ARG A 324 -21.09 -22.59 -10.16
CA ARG A 324 -19.91 -22.09 -10.87
C ARG A 324 -20.27 -20.84 -11.62
N THR A 325 -19.32 -19.91 -11.69
CA THR A 325 -19.53 -18.62 -12.32
C THR A 325 -18.51 -18.36 -13.42
N ALA A 326 -18.94 -17.64 -14.46
CA ALA A 326 -18.05 -17.09 -15.49
C ALA A 326 -18.39 -15.62 -15.71
N ALA A 327 -17.47 -14.73 -15.38
CA ALA A 327 -17.63 -13.29 -15.60
C ALA A 327 -16.94 -12.83 -16.90
N ILE A 328 -17.54 -11.86 -17.56
CA ILE A 328 -16.96 -11.13 -18.70
C ILE A 328 -17.42 -9.68 -18.61
N ALA A 329 -16.50 -8.73 -18.78
CA ALA A 329 -16.84 -7.33 -19.00
C ALA A 329 -16.83 -7.06 -20.51
N ALA A 330 -17.73 -6.21 -20.97
CA ALA A 330 -17.92 -5.86 -22.36
C ALA A 330 -18.39 -4.41 -22.50
N GLY A 331 -18.48 -3.93 -23.73
CA GLY A 331 -18.95 -2.58 -24.01
C GLY A 331 -17.81 -1.56 -24.01
N ASN A 332 -18.11 -0.33 -23.60
CA ASN A 332 -17.11 0.72 -23.54
C ASN A 332 -16.16 0.46 -22.35
N ASP A 333 -14.86 0.66 -22.53
CA ASP A 333 -13.87 0.62 -21.43
C ASP A 333 -14.06 -0.58 -20.46
N PRO A 334 -14.06 -1.81 -20.98
CA PRO A 334 -14.42 -3.02 -20.21
C PRO A 334 -13.42 -3.33 -19.09
N GLU A 335 -12.20 -2.82 -19.17
CA GLU A 335 -11.16 -2.99 -18.14
C GLU A 335 -11.44 -2.20 -16.85
N SER A 336 -12.37 -1.25 -16.88
CA SER A 336 -12.78 -0.46 -15.71
C SER A 336 -13.49 -1.28 -14.63
N TRP A 337 -13.97 -2.49 -14.96
CA TRP A 337 -14.59 -3.42 -14.02
C TRP A 337 -13.55 -4.28 -13.31
N ASN A 338 -13.59 -4.31 -11.98
CA ASN A 338 -12.81 -5.30 -11.23
C ASN A 338 -13.48 -6.68 -11.16
N ASP A 339 -12.79 -7.61 -10.52
CA ASP A 339 -13.25 -8.97 -10.21
C ASP A 339 -14.53 -9.05 -9.34
N LEU A 340 -14.85 -8.00 -8.59
CA LEU A 340 -16.11 -7.88 -7.86
C LEU A 340 -17.26 -7.36 -8.75
N LEU A 341 -16.97 -7.05 -10.01
CA LEU A 341 -17.84 -6.37 -10.96
C LEU A 341 -18.34 -5.04 -10.40
N GLU A 342 -17.38 -4.23 -9.92
CA GLU A 342 -17.54 -2.83 -9.54
C GLU A 342 -16.74 -1.96 -10.52
N THR A 343 -17.36 -0.90 -11.06
CA THR A 343 -16.69 0.10 -11.93
C THR A 343 -15.80 1.02 -11.10
N ALA A 344 -14.59 1.30 -11.57
CA ALA A 344 -13.62 2.21 -10.95
C ALA A 344 -13.38 1.93 -9.43
N PRO A 345 -12.73 0.80 -9.08
CA PRO A 345 -12.54 0.38 -7.70
C PRO A 345 -11.78 1.46 -6.93
N GLY A 346 -12.43 2.03 -5.92
CA GLY A 346 -11.82 3.00 -5.04
C GLY A 346 -12.14 4.46 -5.34
N ALA A 347 -12.94 4.81 -6.36
CA ALA A 347 -13.25 6.21 -6.67
C ALA A 347 -13.81 7.00 -5.47
N ALA A 348 -14.46 6.35 -4.50
CA ALA A 348 -14.86 6.94 -3.23
C ALA A 348 -14.78 5.95 -2.05
N VAL A 349 -14.42 6.44 -0.86
CA VAL A 349 -14.46 5.69 0.41
C VAL A 349 -15.15 6.52 1.48
N ALA A 350 -16.06 5.92 2.24
CA ALA A 350 -16.67 6.58 3.39
C ALA A 350 -15.68 6.65 4.57
N ASP A 351 -15.77 7.70 5.37
CA ASP A 351 -14.94 7.89 6.57
C ASP A 351 -15.09 6.70 7.54
N PRO A 352 -13.99 6.09 8.05
CA PRO A 352 -14.02 5.08 9.11
C PRO A 352 -14.94 5.43 10.30
N ALA A 353 -15.01 6.71 10.69
CA ALA A 353 -15.88 7.15 11.79
C ALA A 353 -17.37 6.93 11.48
N ALA A 354 -17.78 6.95 10.21
CA ALA A 354 -19.15 6.67 9.82
C ALA A 354 -19.48 5.17 9.95
N PHE A 355 -18.52 4.28 9.71
CA PHE A 355 -18.70 2.84 9.95
C PHE A 355 -18.79 2.52 11.44
N ASP A 356 -17.92 3.12 12.25
CA ASP A 356 -17.94 2.94 13.71
C ASP A 356 -19.30 3.33 14.32
N ALA A 357 -19.95 4.36 13.78
CA ALA A 357 -21.27 4.81 14.23
C ALA A 357 -22.37 3.74 14.14
N ILE A 358 -22.22 2.71 13.31
CA ILE A 358 -23.24 1.66 13.13
C ILE A 358 -22.76 0.24 13.45
N TYR A 359 -21.45 -0.03 13.42
CA TYR A 359 -20.87 -1.35 13.74
C TYR A 359 -20.13 -1.37 15.08
N HIS A 360 -19.82 -0.21 15.68
CA HIS A 360 -19.07 -0.11 16.94
C HIS A 360 -17.73 -0.85 16.93
N CYS A 361 -17.05 -0.80 15.78
CA CYS A 361 -15.77 -1.47 15.60
C CYS A 361 -14.58 -0.60 16.05
N GLY A 362 -14.74 0.71 16.19
CA GLY A 362 -13.69 1.68 16.50
C GLY A 362 -13.00 2.23 15.25
N VAL A 363 -12.06 3.15 15.47
CA VAL A 363 -11.13 3.66 14.44
C VAL A 363 -9.72 3.42 14.95
N SER A 364 -8.88 2.75 14.16
CA SER A 364 -7.54 2.37 14.62
C SER A 364 -6.67 3.61 14.86
N PRO A 365 -6.08 3.77 16.05
CA PRO A 365 -5.10 4.82 16.31
C PRO A 365 -3.80 4.53 15.56
N VAL A 366 -3.04 5.58 15.26
CA VAL A 366 -1.67 5.44 14.76
C VAL A 366 -0.76 5.21 15.96
N LEU A 367 -0.15 4.02 16.04
CA LEU A 367 0.80 3.66 17.10
C LEU A 367 2.25 3.86 16.66
N ASP A 368 3.20 3.63 17.57
CA ASP A 368 4.63 3.70 17.27
C ASP A 368 5.05 2.68 16.18
N PRO A 369 6.13 2.97 15.42
CA PRO A 369 6.49 2.21 14.22
C PRO A 369 6.56 0.67 14.38
N PRO A 370 7.09 0.09 15.47
CA PRO A 370 7.13 -1.38 15.63
C PRO A 370 5.74 -2.03 15.61
N PHE A 371 4.75 -1.38 16.22
CA PHE A 371 3.38 -1.92 16.29
C PHE A 371 2.65 -1.76 14.97
N GLU A 372 2.82 -0.61 14.31
CA GLU A 372 2.26 -0.37 12.99
C GLU A 372 2.87 -1.27 11.90
N GLN A 373 4.14 -1.64 12.05
CA GLN A 373 4.76 -2.62 11.15
C GLN A 373 4.10 -3.99 11.26
N VAL A 374 3.84 -4.48 12.48
CA VAL A 374 3.16 -5.76 12.70
C VAL A 374 1.69 -5.68 12.26
N ARG A 375 1.00 -4.56 12.52
CA ARG A 375 -0.37 -4.32 12.05
C ARG A 375 -0.45 -4.42 10.53
N ARG A 376 0.44 -3.71 9.84
CA ARG A 376 0.53 -3.75 8.37
C ARG A 376 0.86 -5.14 7.87
N PHE A 377 1.78 -5.86 8.52
CA PHE A 377 2.06 -7.25 8.17
C PHE A 377 0.80 -8.12 8.23
N HIS A 378 -0.02 -8.00 9.27
CA HIS A 378 -1.31 -8.72 9.37
C HIS A 378 -2.27 -8.32 8.24
N GLN A 379 -2.46 -7.02 8.01
CA GLN A 379 -3.37 -6.51 6.98
C GLN A 379 -2.92 -6.91 5.56
N GLU A 380 -1.63 -6.83 5.27
CA GLU A 380 -1.04 -7.28 3.99
C GLU A 380 -1.17 -8.79 3.82
N SER A 381 -0.95 -9.56 4.89
CA SER A 381 -1.12 -11.01 4.87
C SER A 381 -2.57 -11.39 4.54
N LEU A 382 -3.56 -10.70 5.12
CA LEU A 382 -4.99 -10.90 4.83
C LEU A 382 -5.37 -10.41 3.43
N ALA A 383 -4.84 -9.28 2.97
CA ALA A 383 -5.05 -8.78 1.62
C ALA A 383 -4.50 -9.77 0.57
N ASN A 384 -3.33 -10.36 0.82
CA ASN A 384 -2.71 -11.35 -0.06
C ASN A 384 -3.38 -12.72 0.02
N ALA A 385 -3.97 -13.06 1.16
CA ALA A 385 -4.80 -14.25 1.34
C ALA A 385 -5.98 -14.31 0.34
N SER A 386 -6.32 -13.18 -0.28
CA SER A 386 -7.37 -13.13 -1.30
C SER A 386 -6.92 -13.53 -2.71
N LEU A 387 -5.62 -13.73 -2.96
CA LEU A 387 -5.02 -13.81 -4.30
C LEU A 387 -4.47 -15.22 -4.59
N PRO A 388 -4.28 -15.55 -5.87
CA PRO A 388 -5.04 -16.49 -6.71
C PRO A 388 -4.98 -17.99 -6.34
N GLY A 389 -6.00 -18.77 -6.70
CA GLY A 389 -6.06 -20.22 -6.48
C GLY A 389 -6.75 -20.96 -7.62
N ASP A 390 -6.38 -22.22 -7.84
CA ASP A 390 -7.00 -23.06 -8.87
C ASP A 390 -8.40 -23.48 -8.43
N ASP A 391 -9.41 -22.83 -9.03
CA ASP A 391 -10.84 -23.18 -9.03
C ASP A 391 -11.59 -23.22 -7.68
N PHE A 392 -10.89 -23.35 -6.55
CA PHE A 392 -11.44 -23.50 -5.19
C PHE A 392 -10.84 -22.57 -4.15
N GLY A 393 -9.98 -21.62 -4.56
CA GLY A 393 -9.46 -20.53 -3.73
C GLY A 393 -9.21 -20.95 -2.28
N ASN A 394 -8.26 -21.87 -2.05
CA ASN A 394 -8.01 -22.38 -0.72
C ASN A 394 -7.19 -21.34 0.08
N VAL A 395 -7.84 -20.55 0.94
CA VAL A 395 -7.18 -19.55 1.79
C VAL A 395 -6.89 -20.18 3.15
N THR A 396 -5.81 -20.95 3.17
CA THR A 396 -5.53 -21.92 4.23
C THR A 396 -4.61 -21.39 5.32
N GLY A 397 -3.79 -20.39 5.00
CA GLY A 397 -2.82 -19.80 5.90
C GLY A 397 -2.37 -18.43 5.41
N VAL A 398 -1.99 -17.56 6.36
CA VAL A 398 -1.51 -16.21 6.10
C VAL A 398 -0.15 -16.01 6.78
N PRO A 399 0.87 -15.43 6.12
CA PRO A 399 0.89 -14.95 4.73
C PRO A 399 1.06 -16.03 3.65
N ALA A 400 1.38 -17.28 4.02
CA ALA A 400 1.62 -18.36 3.07
C ALA A 400 0.47 -19.36 3.03
N GLY A 401 -0.04 -19.66 1.83
CA GLY A 401 -1.04 -20.69 1.60
C GLY A 401 -0.48 -22.09 1.90
N GLY A 402 -1.13 -22.82 2.79
CA GLY A 402 -1.00 -24.26 2.96
C GLY A 402 -1.88 -25.08 2.01
N VAL A 403 -1.57 -26.37 1.87
CA VAL A 403 -2.34 -27.33 1.05
C VAL A 403 -3.69 -27.67 1.70
N PHE A 404 -3.78 -27.52 3.02
CA PHE A 404 -4.96 -27.79 3.83
C PHE A 404 -5.28 -26.58 4.70
N GLY A 405 -6.45 -26.03 4.50
CA GLY A 405 -6.99 -25.01 5.39
C GLY A 405 -8.37 -24.68 4.91
N MET A 406 -9.10 -24.06 5.79
CA MET A 406 -10.50 -23.80 5.56
C MET A 406 -10.62 -22.30 5.57
N ASN A 407 -11.16 -21.74 4.48
CA ASN A 407 -11.87 -20.48 4.60
C ASN A 407 -12.88 -20.73 5.72
N ARG A 408 -12.79 -20.00 6.84
CA ARG A 408 -13.75 -20.13 7.93
C ARG A 408 -14.55 -18.84 8.00
N LEU A 409 -15.84 -18.96 7.68
CA LEU A 409 -16.72 -17.81 7.51
C LEU A 409 -16.82 -16.99 8.80
N ASN A 410 -16.67 -17.62 9.97
CA ASN A 410 -16.68 -17.01 11.31
C ASN A 410 -15.64 -15.91 11.55
N HIS A 411 -14.59 -15.85 10.73
CA HIS A 411 -13.56 -14.81 10.82
C HIS A 411 -13.77 -13.66 9.83
N CYS A 412 -14.65 -13.84 8.83
CA CYS A 412 -14.90 -12.85 7.80
C CYS A 412 -15.46 -11.51 8.36
N PRO A 413 -16.33 -11.48 9.40
CA PRO A 413 -16.78 -10.22 9.98
C PRO A 413 -15.63 -9.40 10.59
N ALA A 414 -14.62 -10.05 11.17
CA ALA A 414 -13.45 -9.36 11.71
C ALA A 414 -12.63 -8.70 10.59
N ILE A 415 -12.58 -9.29 9.39
CA ILE A 415 -11.91 -8.70 8.22
C ILE A 415 -12.69 -7.49 7.72
N PHE A 416 -14.03 -7.55 7.66
CA PHE A 416 -14.86 -6.37 7.36
C PHE A 416 -14.65 -5.26 8.39
N GLU A 417 -14.70 -5.58 9.68
CA GLU A 417 -14.48 -4.60 10.74
C GLU A 417 -13.07 -3.99 10.68
N ASP A 418 -12.02 -4.76 10.36
CA ASP A 418 -10.67 -4.22 10.17
C ASP A 418 -10.59 -3.33 8.91
N ALA A 419 -11.30 -3.68 7.83
CA ALA A 419 -11.45 -2.81 6.66
C ALA A 419 -12.14 -1.49 7.03
N TYR A 420 -13.12 -1.52 7.92
CA TYR A 420 -13.85 -0.34 8.38
C TYR A 420 -13.02 0.54 9.32
N ARG A 421 -12.33 -0.08 10.28
CA ARG A 421 -11.43 0.61 11.22
C ARG A 421 -10.29 1.33 10.50
N SER A 422 -9.72 0.69 9.47
CA SER A 422 -8.51 1.14 8.77
C SER A 422 -8.77 1.92 7.47
N GLY A 423 -9.93 1.73 6.85
CA GLY A 423 -10.21 2.20 5.50
C GLY A 423 -9.49 1.40 4.39
N ASP A 424 -8.89 0.24 4.69
CA ASP A 424 -8.19 -0.59 3.70
C ASP A 424 -9.19 -1.42 2.86
N LEU A 425 -9.46 -0.94 1.63
CA LEU A 425 -10.36 -1.60 0.70
C LEU A 425 -9.88 -2.99 0.24
N ARG A 426 -8.60 -3.33 0.40
CA ARG A 426 -8.10 -4.67 0.05
C ARG A 426 -8.68 -5.70 1.00
N LEU A 427 -8.83 -5.37 2.29
CA LEU A 427 -9.45 -6.24 3.29
C LEU A 427 -10.93 -6.45 2.97
N ARG A 428 -11.65 -5.39 2.59
CA ARG A 428 -13.04 -5.48 2.09
C ARG A 428 -13.12 -6.47 0.92
N ARG A 429 -12.23 -6.34 -0.07
CA ARG A 429 -12.17 -7.24 -1.23
C ARG A 429 -11.90 -8.69 -0.82
N THR A 430 -10.99 -8.93 0.13
CA THR A 430 -10.74 -10.26 0.71
C THR A 430 -12.02 -10.85 1.31
N ALA A 431 -12.69 -10.09 2.18
CA ALA A 431 -13.90 -10.56 2.87
C ALA A 431 -15.04 -10.89 1.88
N LEU A 432 -15.24 -10.04 0.87
CA LEU A 432 -16.24 -10.28 -0.18
C LEU A 432 -15.94 -11.53 -1.01
N ARG A 433 -14.67 -11.79 -1.34
CA ARG A 433 -14.25 -13.02 -2.03
C ARG A 433 -14.50 -14.25 -1.18
N TRP A 434 -14.24 -14.19 0.12
CA TRP A 434 -14.54 -15.29 1.02
C TRP A 434 -16.04 -15.57 1.04
N CYS A 435 -16.88 -14.55 1.20
CA CYS A 435 -18.34 -14.71 1.12
C CYS A 435 -18.79 -15.29 -0.22
N ALA A 436 -18.23 -14.84 -1.35
CA ALA A 436 -18.54 -15.38 -2.67
C ALA A 436 -18.16 -16.87 -2.79
N ASN A 437 -16.96 -17.23 -2.33
CA ASN A 437 -16.51 -18.63 -2.30
C ASN A 437 -17.43 -19.51 -1.46
N PHE A 438 -17.85 -19.03 -0.29
CA PHE A 438 -18.82 -19.72 0.56
C PHE A 438 -20.21 -19.83 -0.08
N PHE A 439 -20.68 -18.79 -0.77
CA PHE A 439 -21.93 -18.83 -1.53
C PHE A 439 -21.89 -19.95 -2.58
N ASP A 440 -20.82 -19.98 -3.38
CA ASP A 440 -20.69 -20.90 -4.49
C ASP A 440 -20.55 -22.35 -4.02
N LEU A 441 -19.86 -22.56 -2.88
CA LEU A 441 -19.39 -23.88 -2.48
C LEU A 441 -19.94 -24.44 -1.16
N SER A 442 -20.61 -23.69 -0.30
CA SER A 442 -20.93 -24.18 1.08
C SER A 442 -22.37 -23.98 1.58
N ILE A 443 -23.23 -23.25 0.87
CA ILE A 443 -24.55 -22.93 1.41
C ILE A 443 -25.46 -24.16 1.43
N TRP A 444 -26.09 -24.38 2.58
CA TRP A 444 -27.28 -25.23 2.72
C TRP A 444 -28.49 -24.49 2.16
N TRP A 445 -29.17 -25.09 1.19
CA TRP A 445 -30.29 -24.46 0.46
C TRP A 445 -31.66 -25.08 0.81
N GLY A 446 -31.79 -25.73 1.96
CA GLY A 446 -33.04 -26.37 2.43
C GLY A 446 -33.03 -27.91 2.36
N SER A 447 -34.22 -28.52 2.27
CA SER A 447 -34.40 -29.97 2.19
C SER A 447 -33.86 -30.51 0.86
N LEU A 448 -32.77 -31.27 0.94
CA LEU A 448 -32.13 -31.85 -0.23
C LEU A 448 -32.79 -33.20 -0.63
N PRO A 449 -32.92 -33.52 -1.93
CA PRO A 449 -33.27 -34.86 -2.35
C PRO A 449 -32.27 -35.89 -1.82
N GLN A 450 -32.70 -37.13 -1.54
CA GLN A 450 -31.81 -38.20 -1.07
C GLN A 450 -30.57 -38.35 -1.96
N GLY A 451 -29.37 -38.34 -1.36
CA GLY A 451 -28.10 -38.45 -2.06
C GLY A 451 -27.42 -37.12 -2.45
N HIS A 452 -28.05 -35.97 -2.18
CA HIS A 452 -27.42 -34.66 -2.33
C HIS A 452 -26.82 -34.20 -0.98
N PHE A 453 -25.62 -33.63 -1.01
CA PHE A 453 -24.90 -33.15 0.18
C PHE A 453 -25.27 -31.69 0.52
N GLY A 454 -25.60 -31.43 1.79
CA GLY A 454 -25.89 -30.12 2.36
C GLY A 454 -25.28 -30.00 3.75
N GLY A 455 -24.41 -29.02 3.93
CA GLY A 455 -23.70 -28.78 5.19
C GLY A 455 -22.48 -27.90 4.95
N THR A 456 -22.01 -27.24 6.00
CA THR A 456 -20.94 -26.22 5.94
C THR A 456 -19.54 -26.76 6.21
N ARG A 457 -19.39 -28.08 6.45
CA ARG A 457 -18.09 -28.69 6.73
C ARG A 457 -17.42 -29.17 5.44
N TYR A 458 -16.22 -28.65 5.22
CA TYR A 458 -15.27 -29.10 4.21
C TYR A 458 -14.40 -30.21 4.80
N ASN A 459 -14.55 -31.44 4.31
CA ASN A 459 -13.62 -32.52 4.59
C ASN A 459 -12.88 -32.89 3.31
N ASN A 460 -11.67 -33.43 3.45
CA ASN A 460 -11.05 -34.12 2.34
C ASN A 460 -11.93 -35.33 1.96
N SER A 461 -12.28 -35.49 0.68
CA SER A 461 -13.18 -36.55 0.22
C SER A 461 -12.66 -37.94 0.61
N VAL A 462 -11.34 -38.15 0.52
CA VAL A 462 -10.66 -39.40 0.91
C VAL A 462 -10.80 -39.68 2.39
N ALA A 463 -10.70 -38.65 3.24
CA ALA A 463 -10.86 -38.78 4.68
C ALA A 463 -12.28 -39.20 5.08
N ASN A 464 -13.28 -38.94 4.23
CA ASN A 464 -14.66 -39.41 4.38
C ASN A 464 -14.96 -40.73 3.64
N GLY A 465 -13.95 -41.40 3.11
CA GLY A 465 -14.11 -42.65 2.37
C GLY A 465 -14.65 -42.51 0.95
N ASP A 466 -14.66 -41.30 0.38
CA ASP A 466 -15.03 -41.05 -1.02
C ASP A 466 -13.75 -41.04 -1.91
N PRO A 467 -13.57 -42.05 -2.79
CA PRO A 467 -12.39 -42.19 -3.63
C PRO A 467 -12.43 -41.33 -4.90
N THR A 468 -13.53 -40.60 -5.17
CA THR A 468 -13.76 -39.89 -6.45
C THR A 468 -12.64 -38.92 -6.82
N HIS A 469 -11.87 -38.43 -5.83
CA HIS A 469 -10.70 -37.55 -6.00
C HIS A 469 -9.50 -37.98 -5.15
N ALA A 470 -9.20 -39.28 -5.07
CA ALA A 470 -8.09 -39.79 -4.25
C ALA A 470 -6.71 -39.16 -4.57
N ASP A 471 -6.52 -38.71 -5.82
CA ASP A 471 -5.26 -38.14 -6.30
C ASP A 471 -5.14 -36.63 -6.07
N ASP A 472 -6.23 -35.92 -5.73
CA ASP A 472 -6.24 -34.49 -5.43
C ASP A 472 -6.55 -34.24 -3.95
N LYS A 473 -5.47 -34.13 -3.16
CA LYS A 473 -5.56 -33.89 -1.71
C LYS A 473 -5.98 -32.46 -1.37
N THR A 474 -6.04 -31.55 -2.34
CA THR A 474 -6.36 -30.13 -2.16
C THR A 474 -7.85 -29.85 -2.30
N PHE A 475 -8.58 -30.77 -2.95
CA PHE A 475 -10.02 -30.65 -3.14
C PHE A 475 -10.79 -30.91 -1.84
N MET A 476 -11.56 -29.92 -1.41
CA MET A 476 -12.39 -30.01 -0.22
C MET A 476 -13.86 -30.29 -0.60
N TRP A 477 -14.47 -31.29 0.01
CA TRP A 477 -15.82 -31.77 -0.30
C TRP A 477 -16.78 -31.49 0.89
N ARG A 478 -17.99 -30.97 0.62
CA ARG A 478 -19.13 -30.97 1.56
C ARG A 478 -19.45 -32.37 2.10
N SER A 479 -19.66 -32.50 3.41
CA SER A 479 -20.30 -33.69 4.01
C SER A 479 -21.55 -33.32 4.80
N ASN A 480 -22.55 -34.20 4.79
CA ASN A 480 -23.71 -34.11 5.70
C ASN A 480 -23.32 -34.38 7.17
N ASP A 481 -22.12 -34.92 7.39
CA ASP A 481 -21.49 -35.09 8.70
C ASP A 481 -20.94 -33.78 9.25
N ALA A 482 -21.57 -32.64 8.92
CA ALA A 482 -21.16 -31.33 9.37
C ALA A 482 -21.33 -31.21 10.89
N VAL A 483 -20.34 -31.70 11.62
CA VAL A 483 -20.16 -31.47 13.05
C VAL A 483 -19.82 -29.99 13.22
N HIS A 484 -20.84 -29.13 13.37
CA HIS A 484 -20.90 -27.99 14.31
C HIS A 484 -19.79 -26.90 14.33
N PHE A 485 -18.70 -27.06 13.58
CA PHE A 485 -17.50 -26.21 13.65
C PHE A 485 -17.50 -25.11 12.59
N CYS A 486 -18.08 -25.38 11.42
CA CYS A 486 -17.95 -24.54 10.22
C CYS A 486 -19.20 -23.70 9.90
N THR A 487 -20.20 -23.68 10.80
CA THR A 487 -21.47 -22.98 10.58
C THR A 487 -21.43 -21.50 10.98
N LYS A 488 -20.52 -21.12 11.88
CA LYS A 488 -20.40 -19.74 12.40
C LYS A 488 -19.96 -18.76 11.32
N GLY A 489 -20.29 -17.49 11.51
CA GLY A 489 -20.01 -16.38 10.62
C GLY A 489 -21.07 -16.10 9.57
N TYR A 490 -22.28 -16.69 9.64
CA TYR A 490 -23.28 -16.42 8.60
C TYR A 490 -23.75 -14.95 8.60
N ASP A 491 -23.52 -14.20 9.68
CA ASP A 491 -23.63 -12.73 9.74
C ASP A 491 -22.73 -12.02 8.70
N SER A 492 -21.65 -12.66 8.23
CA SER A 492 -20.81 -12.15 7.13
C SER A 492 -21.58 -11.87 5.85
N PHE A 493 -22.65 -12.63 5.58
CA PHE A 493 -23.51 -12.38 4.43
C PHE A 493 -24.34 -11.11 4.59
N PHE A 494 -24.63 -10.68 5.82
CA PHE A 494 -25.24 -9.38 6.08
C PHE A 494 -24.26 -8.24 5.76
N TYR A 495 -23.01 -8.34 6.21
CA TYR A 495 -21.95 -7.39 5.85
C TYR A 495 -21.73 -7.33 4.33
N ALA A 496 -21.63 -8.49 3.67
CA ALA A 496 -21.45 -8.56 2.22
C ALA A 496 -22.66 -7.97 1.46
N TRP A 497 -23.88 -8.19 1.95
CA TRP A 497 -25.09 -7.53 1.44
C TRP A 497 -25.00 -6.02 1.61
N GLU A 498 -24.67 -5.51 2.80
CA GLU A 498 -24.53 -4.08 3.07
C GLU A 498 -23.41 -3.43 2.23
N GLU A 499 -22.36 -4.15 1.88
CA GLU A 499 -21.26 -3.64 1.05
C GLU A 499 -21.56 -3.61 -0.46
N THR A 500 -22.39 -4.52 -0.97
CA THR A 500 -22.54 -4.75 -2.43
C THR A 500 -23.97 -4.59 -2.93
N GLY A 501 -24.95 -4.78 -2.05
CA GLY A 501 -26.35 -4.96 -2.42
C GLY A 501 -26.61 -6.17 -3.30
N ASP A 502 -25.73 -7.19 -3.28
CA ASP A 502 -25.86 -8.42 -4.06
C ASP A 502 -26.92 -9.36 -3.48
N PRO A 503 -28.05 -9.57 -4.17
CA PRO A 503 -29.12 -10.47 -3.74
C PRO A 503 -28.68 -11.86 -3.29
N ARG A 504 -27.58 -12.38 -3.86
CA ARG A 504 -27.01 -13.67 -3.49
C ARG A 504 -26.63 -13.71 -2.01
N MET A 505 -26.06 -12.62 -1.49
CA MET A 505 -25.62 -12.54 -0.10
C MET A 505 -26.83 -12.56 0.85
N ALA A 506 -27.89 -11.81 0.55
CA ALA A 506 -29.13 -11.84 1.32
C ALA A 506 -29.82 -13.22 1.29
N ALA A 507 -29.84 -13.88 0.12
CA ALA A 507 -30.38 -15.24 0.00
C ALA A 507 -29.56 -16.25 0.82
N ALA A 508 -28.22 -16.20 0.76
CA ALA A 508 -27.35 -17.06 1.56
C ALA A 508 -27.55 -16.84 3.07
N LEU A 509 -27.65 -15.57 3.52
CA LEU A 509 -27.94 -15.25 4.92
C LEU A 509 -29.25 -15.92 5.39
N ARG A 510 -30.33 -15.78 4.61
CA ARG A 510 -31.64 -16.37 4.93
C ARG A 510 -31.55 -17.88 5.12
N HIS A 511 -30.88 -18.58 4.21
CA HIS A 511 -30.79 -20.03 4.29
C HIS A 511 -29.83 -20.52 5.37
N GLN A 512 -28.72 -19.82 5.62
CA GLN A 512 -27.80 -20.18 6.70
C GLN A 512 -28.39 -19.91 8.09
N THR A 513 -29.13 -18.82 8.26
CA THR A 513 -29.84 -18.56 9.53
C THR A 513 -30.95 -19.57 9.78
N ALA A 514 -31.66 -20.02 8.74
CA ALA A 514 -32.63 -21.12 8.85
C ALA A 514 -31.93 -22.44 9.25
N TYR A 515 -30.83 -22.80 8.60
CA TYR A 515 -30.02 -23.96 9.00
C TYR A 515 -29.57 -23.87 10.46
N ALA A 516 -29.04 -22.72 10.88
CA ALA A 516 -28.57 -22.53 12.25
C ALA A 516 -29.71 -22.65 13.28
N ALA A 517 -30.89 -22.14 12.96
CA ALA A 517 -32.06 -22.27 13.82
C ALA A 517 -32.54 -23.73 13.96
N GLU A 518 -32.40 -24.55 12.92
CA GLU A 518 -32.89 -25.93 12.88
C GLU A 518 -31.86 -26.97 13.35
N MET A 519 -30.59 -26.79 13.00
CA MET A 519 -29.57 -27.85 13.07
C MET A 519 -28.46 -27.57 14.09
N VAL A 520 -28.31 -26.33 14.58
CA VAL A 520 -27.27 -25.96 15.54
C VAL A 520 -27.84 -26.01 16.95
N HIS A 521 -27.23 -26.86 17.79
CA HIS A 521 -27.61 -27.07 19.18
C HIS A 521 -26.37 -27.17 20.06
N THR A 522 -26.40 -26.60 21.26
CA THR A 522 -25.27 -26.67 22.21
C THR A 522 -25.36 -27.84 23.19
N ASP A 523 -26.50 -28.54 23.23
CA ASP A 523 -26.79 -29.67 24.12
C ASP A 523 -26.77 -31.05 23.42
N ARG A 524 -26.70 -31.06 22.08
CA ARG A 524 -26.80 -32.26 21.22
C ARG A 524 -25.53 -32.50 20.39
N GLY A 525 -24.42 -32.75 21.07
CA GLY A 525 -23.21 -33.32 20.47
C GLY A 525 -21.96 -32.43 20.53
N GLU A 526 -22.09 -31.10 20.56
CA GLU A 526 -20.94 -30.20 20.57
C GLU A 526 -21.26 -28.84 21.21
N CYS A 527 -20.70 -28.57 22.41
CA CYS A 527 -20.96 -27.34 23.15
C CYS A 527 -20.30 -26.09 22.52
N ARG A 528 -19.27 -26.26 21.66
CA ARG A 528 -18.62 -25.12 20.98
C ARG A 528 -19.54 -24.34 20.03
N ASN A 529 -20.71 -24.89 19.69
CA ASN A 529 -21.80 -24.21 18.99
C ASN A 529 -22.26 -22.93 19.69
N ILE A 530 -21.90 -22.74 20.96
CA ILE A 530 -22.19 -21.49 21.67
C ILE A 530 -21.59 -20.25 20.98
N GLY A 531 -20.55 -20.42 20.15
CA GLY A 531 -20.02 -19.34 19.33
C GLY A 531 -21.03 -18.73 18.34
N ASP A 532 -22.03 -19.50 17.89
CA ASP A 532 -23.08 -19.02 16.97
C ASP A 532 -24.04 -18.00 17.63
N VAL A 533 -23.96 -17.81 18.94
CA VAL A 533 -24.65 -16.71 19.64
C VAL A 533 -24.25 -15.34 19.08
N LEU A 534 -22.98 -15.15 18.70
CA LEU A 534 -22.50 -13.85 18.21
C LEU A 534 -23.22 -13.44 16.92
N ASP A 535 -23.38 -14.36 15.98
CA ASP A 535 -23.99 -14.09 14.68
C ASP A 535 -25.45 -13.65 14.85
N PHE A 536 -26.26 -14.41 15.60
CA PHE A 536 -27.64 -14.05 15.89
C PHE A 536 -27.75 -12.73 16.65
N LEU A 537 -26.84 -12.46 17.58
CA LEU A 537 -26.83 -11.24 18.36
C LEU A 537 -26.53 -10.01 17.49
N ARG A 538 -25.52 -10.08 16.62
CA ARG A 538 -25.20 -8.99 15.68
C ARG A 538 -26.34 -8.74 14.72
N LEU A 539 -26.91 -9.79 14.14
CA LEU A 539 -28.09 -9.69 13.29
C LEU A 539 -29.24 -8.99 14.04
N HIS A 540 -29.53 -9.38 15.28
CA HIS A 540 -30.52 -8.71 16.11
C HIS A 540 -30.18 -7.23 16.35
N GLN A 541 -28.93 -6.90 16.66
CA GLN A 541 -28.50 -5.51 16.88
C GLN A 541 -28.65 -4.66 15.61
N PHE A 542 -28.39 -5.23 14.44
CA PHE A 542 -28.45 -4.50 13.17
C PHE A 542 -29.88 -4.26 12.69
N THR A 543 -30.81 -5.19 12.94
CA THR A 543 -32.17 -5.12 12.39
C THR A 543 -33.28 -4.95 13.42
N GLY A 544 -32.99 -5.12 14.71
CA GLY A 544 -33.99 -5.17 15.77
C GLY A 544 -34.90 -6.40 15.74
N HIS A 545 -34.66 -7.38 14.86
CA HIS A 545 -35.53 -8.54 14.71
C HIS A 545 -35.44 -9.47 15.94
N ALA A 546 -36.49 -9.50 16.76
CA ALA A 546 -36.51 -10.22 18.04
C ALA A 546 -36.26 -11.74 17.94
N PRO A 547 -36.78 -12.48 16.93
CA PRO A 547 -36.51 -13.91 16.79
C PRO A 547 -35.03 -14.30 16.73
N TRP A 548 -34.15 -13.42 16.28
CA TRP A 548 -32.71 -13.68 16.33
C TRP A 548 -32.16 -13.65 17.76
N LEU A 549 -32.60 -12.71 18.60
CA LEU A 549 -32.26 -12.71 20.02
C LEU A 549 -32.79 -13.98 20.72
N ASP A 550 -33.99 -14.44 20.37
CA ASP A 550 -34.55 -15.68 20.91
C ASP A 550 -33.68 -16.91 20.57
N GLN A 551 -33.11 -16.95 19.36
CA GLN A 551 -32.17 -18.02 18.97
C GLN A 551 -30.84 -17.93 19.74
N ALA A 552 -30.29 -16.74 19.92
CA ALA A 552 -29.11 -16.54 20.77
C ALA A 552 -29.36 -17.03 22.21
N MET A 553 -30.52 -16.67 22.78
CA MET A 553 -30.94 -17.12 24.11
C MET A 553 -31.18 -18.64 24.17
N ARG A 554 -31.75 -19.24 23.13
CA ARG A 554 -31.93 -20.70 23.02
C ARG A 554 -30.60 -21.41 23.16
N LEU A 555 -29.59 -21.02 22.37
CA LEU A 555 -28.27 -21.67 22.37
C LEU A 555 -27.60 -21.59 23.75
N PHE A 556 -27.71 -20.45 24.44
CA PHE A 556 -27.21 -20.36 25.81
C PHE A 556 -28.00 -21.23 26.80
N ARG A 557 -29.34 -21.24 26.72
CA ARG A 557 -30.19 -22.06 27.61
C ARG A 557 -29.96 -23.55 27.42
N GLU A 558 -29.72 -24.00 26.20
CA GLU A 558 -29.26 -25.35 25.89
C GLU A 558 -27.90 -25.64 26.55
N LEU A 559 -26.91 -24.76 26.39
CA LEU A 559 -25.58 -24.92 26.97
C LEU A 559 -25.64 -24.96 28.49
N ARG A 560 -26.50 -24.13 29.09
CA ARG A 560 -26.69 -24.06 30.55
C ARG A 560 -27.04 -25.43 31.16
N THR A 561 -27.69 -26.31 30.40
CA THR A 561 -28.00 -27.68 30.86
C THR A 561 -26.77 -28.60 30.94
N LYS A 562 -25.65 -28.18 30.35
CA LYS A 562 -24.37 -28.90 30.28
C LYS A 562 -23.27 -28.31 31.16
N LEU A 563 -23.52 -27.17 31.81
CA LEU A 563 -22.57 -26.52 32.70
C LEU A 563 -22.42 -27.30 34.01
N GLY A 564 -21.17 -27.57 34.43
CA GLY A 564 -20.81 -28.08 35.75
C GLY A 564 -21.10 -27.06 36.87
N GLU A 565 -20.90 -27.44 38.13
CA GLU A 565 -21.15 -26.53 39.27
C GLU A 565 -20.25 -25.27 39.25
N ASP A 566 -19.12 -25.34 38.56
CA ASP A 566 -18.14 -24.27 38.35
C ASP A 566 -18.45 -23.36 37.14
N ASP A 567 -19.62 -23.53 36.51
CA ASP A 567 -20.03 -22.87 35.27
C ASP A 567 -19.11 -23.16 34.06
N LEU A 568 -18.29 -24.21 34.10
CA LEU A 568 -17.48 -24.69 32.97
C LEU A 568 -18.17 -25.86 32.26
N PHE A 569 -17.69 -26.19 31.05
CA PHE A 569 -18.20 -27.31 30.26
C PHE A 569 -17.08 -27.98 29.44
N SER A 570 -17.27 -29.28 29.15
CA SER A 570 -16.42 -30.02 28.21
C SER A 570 -16.98 -29.97 26.79
N GLN A 571 -16.21 -30.41 25.80
CA GLN A 571 -16.59 -30.37 24.39
C GLN A 571 -17.94 -31.06 24.09
N GLY A 572 -18.16 -32.27 24.65
CA GLY A 572 -19.42 -33.01 24.48
C GLY A 572 -20.51 -32.66 25.50
N GLY A 573 -20.24 -31.72 26.42
CA GLY A 573 -21.18 -31.32 27.47
C GLY A 573 -21.29 -32.30 28.64
N GLN A 574 -20.38 -33.26 28.76
CA GLN A 574 -20.25 -34.10 29.96
C GLN A 574 -19.57 -33.31 31.10
N PRO A 575 -19.85 -33.63 32.38
CA PRO A 575 -19.15 -33.02 33.51
C PRO A 575 -17.64 -33.18 33.41
N ILE A 576 -16.91 -32.10 33.70
CA ILE A 576 -15.43 -32.09 33.71
C ILE A 576 -14.91 -32.96 34.85
N VAL A 577 -13.92 -33.79 34.54
CA VAL A 577 -13.22 -34.62 35.54
C VAL A 577 -11.99 -33.85 36.05
N ALA A 578 -11.94 -33.55 37.35
CA ALA A 578 -10.88 -32.74 37.94
C ALA A 578 -9.50 -33.41 37.93
N ASP A 579 -9.43 -34.72 38.19
CA ASP A 579 -8.19 -35.50 38.27
C ASP A 579 -8.14 -36.58 37.16
N GLY A 580 -8.23 -36.14 35.91
CA GLY A 580 -8.20 -37.01 34.73
C GLY A 580 -6.81 -37.58 34.38
N PRO A 581 -6.75 -38.51 33.41
CA PRO A 581 -5.48 -38.98 32.85
C PRO A 581 -4.71 -37.86 32.14
N PHE A 582 -3.45 -38.10 31.80
CA PHE A 582 -2.73 -37.24 30.86
C PHE A 582 -3.43 -37.28 29.48
N ILE A 583 -3.60 -36.11 28.84
CA ILE A 583 -4.30 -35.97 27.56
C ILE A 583 -3.40 -35.19 26.60
N ASP A 584 -3.04 -35.79 25.48
CA ASP A 584 -2.22 -35.15 24.43
C ASP A 584 -2.87 -35.20 23.03
N ASP A 585 -4.00 -35.89 22.90
CA ASP A 585 -4.81 -35.94 21.67
C ASP A 585 -6.32 -35.92 21.97
N ASP A 586 -7.10 -35.60 20.93
CA ASP A 586 -8.55 -35.47 21.05
C ASP A 586 -9.27 -36.79 21.34
N ALA A 587 -8.73 -37.94 20.91
CA ALA A 587 -9.37 -39.24 21.13
C ALA A 587 -9.44 -39.55 22.62
N HIS A 588 -8.33 -39.40 23.35
CA HIS A 588 -8.29 -39.53 24.81
C HIS A 588 -9.16 -38.48 25.51
N GLY A 589 -9.25 -37.28 24.93
CA GLY A 589 -10.10 -36.20 25.43
C GLY A 589 -11.61 -36.51 25.43
N TYR A 590 -12.09 -37.35 24.52
CA TYR A 590 -13.49 -37.78 24.50
C TYR A 590 -13.82 -38.79 25.61
N ASP A 591 -12.84 -39.62 26.00
CA ASP A 591 -13.02 -40.63 27.04
C ASP A 591 -12.96 -40.01 28.46
N ALA A 592 -12.19 -38.93 28.64
CA ALA A 592 -12.04 -38.22 29.90
C ALA A 592 -12.38 -36.72 29.75
N PRO A 593 -13.66 -36.31 29.93
CA PRO A 593 -14.11 -34.95 29.65
C PRO A 593 -13.37 -33.89 30.49
N PHE A 594 -12.94 -32.80 29.84
CA PHE A 594 -12.19 -31.71 30.46
C PHE A 594 -12.52 -30.34 29.85
N ALA A 595 -12.14 -29.26 30.53
CA ALA A 595 -12.23 -27.90 29.99
C ALA A 595 -11.11 -27.66 28.97
N LYS A 596 -11.46 -27.73 27.69
CA LYS A 596 -10.53 -27.50 26.58
C LYS A 596 -10.49 -26.01 26.24
N PRO A 597 -9.35 -25.29 26.41
CA PRO A 597 -9.28 -23.85 26.13
C PRO A 597 -9.82 -23.46 24.75
N TYR A 598 -9.43 -24.22 23.72
CA TYR A 598 -9.87 -24.00 22.34
C TYR A 598 -11.38 -24.12 22.13
N ILE A 599 -12.09 -24.87 22.99
CA ILE A 599 -13.53 -25.10 22.87
C ILE A 599 -14.30 -24.13 23.75
N ILE A 600 -13.90 -24.02 25.01
CA ILE A 600 -14.63 -23.22 25.99
C ILE A 600 -14.53 -21.72 25.68
N GLY A 601 -13.43 -21.28 25.06
CA GLY A 601 -13.24 -19.89 24.62
C GLY A 601 -14.36 -19.37 23.69
N TYR A 602 -15.02 -20.23 22.91
CA TYR A 602 -16.15 -19.82 22.06
C TYR A 602 -17.34 -19.26 22.85
N ALA A 603 -17.48 -19.59 24.14
CA ALA A 603 -18.47 -18.94 24.99
C ALA A 603 -18.23 -17.44 25.09
N LEU A 604 -16.97 -16.99 25.11
CA LEU A 604 -16.62 -15.58 25.21
C LEU A 604 -16.79 -14.81 23.90
N GLN A 605 -17.06 -15.49 22.78
CA GLN A 605 -17.25 -14.86 21.48
C GLN A 605 -18.50 -13.96 21.47
N GLY A 606 -19.61 -14.45 22.04
CA GLY A 606 -20.92 -13.77 22.04
C GLY A 606 -21.60 -13.64 23.40
N LEU A 607 -21.29 -14.50 24.40
CA LEU A 607 -21.97 -14.43 25.70
C LEU A 607 -21.72 -13.13 26.48
N PRO A 608 -20.55 -12.47 26.45
CA PRO A 608 -20.37 -11.18 27.13
C PRO A 608 -21.39 -10.12 26.65
N ALA A 609 -21.62 -10.04 25.35
CA ALA A 609 -22.59 -9.12 24.77
C ALA A 609 -24.05 -9.57 25.02
N LEU A 610 -24.32 -10.89 25.00
CA LEU A 610 -25.63 -11.42 25.38
C LEU A 610 -25.97 -11.12 26.85
N ALA A 611 -24.99 -11.25 27.75
CA ALA A 611 -25.13 -10.96 29.18
C ALA A 611 -25.46 -9.48 29.44
N ALA A 612 -24.95 -8.57 28.62
CA ALA A 612 -25.31 -7.16 28.69
C ALA A 612 -26.77 -6.89 28.30
N LEU A 613 -27.34 -7.68 27.38
CA LEU A 613 -28.76 -7.55 26.98
C LEU A 613 -29.73 -8.34 27.87
N ALA A 614 -29.27 -9.44 28.48
CA ALA A 614 -30.06 -10.31 29.33
C ALA A 614 -29.40 -10.49 30.71
N PRO A 615 -29.27 -9.41 31.50
CA PRO A 615 -28.53 -9.43 32.78
C PRO A 615 -29.15 -10.38 33.81
N ASP A 616 -30.46 -10.64 33.70
CA ASP A 616 -31.20 -11.50 34.62
C ASP A 616 -31.20 -12.99 34.18
N GLU A 617 -30.59 -13.35 33.05
CA GLU A 617 -30.58 -14.75 32.61
C GLU A 617 -29.70 -15.60 33.55
N PRO A 618 -30.28 -16.64 34.20
CA PRO A 618 -29.56 -17.41 35.21
C PRO A 618 -28.28 -18.04 34.67
N ARG A 619 -27.21 -17.90 35.46
CA ARG A 619 -25.85 -18.42 35.21
C ARG A 619 -25.08 -17.77 34.06
N LEU A 620 -25.69 -16.90 33.23
CA LEU A 620 -25.04 -16.33 32.05
C LEU A 620 -23.77 -15.53 32.36
N ALA A 621 -23.88 -14.53 33.24
CA ALA A 621 -22.72 -13.75 33.68
C ALA A 621 -21.71 -14.61 34.47
N GLY A 622 -22.20 -15.63 35.19
CA GLY A 622 -21.38 -16.63 35.89
C GLY A 622 -20.48 -17.40 34.93
N THR A 623 -21.05 -17.92 33.84
CA THR A 623 -20.33 -18.61 32.76
C THR A 623 -19.30 -17.71 32.10
N VAL A 624 -19.64 -16.47 31.75
CA VAL A 624 -18.66 -15.51 31.17
C VAL A 624 -17.45 -15.35 32.09
N ARG A 625 -17.69 -15.15 33.39
CA ARG A 625 -16.63 -14.99 34.39
C ARG A 625 -15.79 -16.26 34.56
N ALA A 626 -16.44 -17.42 34.71
CA ALA A 626 -15.77 -18.69 34.93
C ALA A 626 -14.86 -19.04 33.75
N VAL A 627 -15.39 -18.94 32.52
CA VAL A 627 -14.63 -19.22 31.30
C VAL A 627 -13.49 -18.23 31.12
N ALA A 628 -13.70 -16.93 31.30
CA ALA A 628 -12.63 -15.94 31.14
C ALA A 628 -11.49 -16.13 32.14
N ARG A 629 -11.81 -16.43 33.40
CA ARG A 629 -10.80 -16.75 34.43
C ARG A 629 -10.06 -18.04 34.12
N PHE A 630 -10.77 -19.08 33.66
CA PHE A 630 -10.15 -20.33 33.24
C PHE A 630 -9.18 -20.11 32.06
N MET A 631 -9.59 -19.36 31.03
CA MET A 631 -8.77 -19.05 29.87
C MET A 631 -7.51 -18.27 30.27
N ALA A 632 -7.63 -17.24 31.11
CA ALA A 632 -6.49 -16.47 31.58
C ALA A 632 -5.54 -17.30 32.46
N ALA A 633 -6.08 -18.18 33.32
CA ALA A 633 -5.29 -19.02 34.22
C ALA A 633 -4.61 -20.22 33.51
N SER A 634 -5.15 -20.68 32.39
CA SER A 634 -4.62 -21.81 31.61
C SER A 634 -3.65 -21.41 30.49
N GLN A 635 -3.46 -20.10 30.26
CA GLN A 635 -2.51 -19.61 29.27
C GLN A 635 -1.07 -19.88 29.72
N ASP A 636 -0.23 -20.28 28.76
CA ASP A 636 1.19 -20.45 28.98
C ASP A 636 1.91 -19.08 29.04
N PRO A 637 2.98 -18.93 29.87
CA PRO A 637 3.77 -17.69 29.93
C PRO A 637 4.29 -17.17 28.59
N VAL A 638 4.46 -18.04 27.58
CA VAL A 638 4.89 -17.67 26.22
C VAL A 638 3.77 -16.97 25.42
N GLY A 639 2.54 -16.92 25.95
CA GLY A 639 1.41 -16.23 25.32
C GLY A 639 0.51 -17.12 24.46
N GLY A 640 0.76 -18.42 24.44
CA GLY A 640 -0.06 -19.43 23.76
C GLY A 640 -0.94 -20.24 24.72
N TRP A 641 -1.74 -21.15 24.16
CA TRP A 641 -2.47 -22.16 24.92
C TRP A 641 -2.05 -23.56 24.49
N ARG A 642 -2.01 -24.48 25.47
CA ARG A 642 -1.68 -25.88 25.21
C ARG A 642 -2.90 -26.63 24.68
N TYR A 643 -2.65 -27.54 23.73
CA TYR A 643 -3.68 -28.31 23.04
C TYR A 643 -3.41 -29.82 23.13
N PRO A 644 -4.45 -30.64 23.37
CA PRO A 644 -5.84 -30.22 23.61
C PRO A 644 -6.09 -29.77 25.06
N HIS A 645 -5.26 -30.17 26.03
CA HIS A 645 -5.40 -29.86 27.46
C HIS A 645 -4.37 -28.80 27.92
N PRO A 646 -4.64 -27.99 28.97
CA PRO A 646 -3.68 -27.01 29.52
C PRO A 646 -2.32 -27.56 29.98
N ARG A 647 -2.13 -28.88 29.98
CA ARG A 647 -0.89 -29.57 30.37
C ARG A 647 -0.30 -30.43 29.25
N SER A 648 -0.88 -30.37 28.05
CA SER A 648 -0.41 -31.11 26.88
C SER A 648 0.96 -30.60 26.41
N SER A 649 1.62 -31.44 25.62
CA SER A 649 2.95 -31.21 25.08
C SER A 649 2.98 -30.14 23.98
N ARG A 650 1.87 -29.95 23.27
CA ARG A 650 1.76 -28.99 22.17
C ARG A 650 1.25 -27.64 22.65
N MET A 651 2.02 -26.57 22.44
CA MET A 651 1.61 -25.19 22.66
C MET A 651 1.34 -24.46 21.34
N LEU A 652 0.13 -23.92 21.19
CA LEU A 652 -0.29 -23.10 20.06
C LEU A 652 -0.13 -21.62 20.41
N VAL A 653 0.76 -20.92 19.70
CA VAL A 653 1.01 -19.47 19.88
C VAL A 653 0.37 -18.67 18.74
N ASP A 654 0.30 -19.26 17.55
CA ASP A 654 -0.24 -18.61 16.37
C ASP A 654 -1.75 -18.37 16.46
N GLN A 655 -2.53 -19.35 16.91
CA GLN A 655 -3.99 -19.25 17.09
C GLN A 655 -4.40 -18.46 18.34
N ALA A 656 -3.46 -18.10 19.21
CA ALA A 656 -3.72 -17.41 20.48
C ALA A 656 -4.40 -16.05 20.31
N MET A 657 -4.33 -15.45 19.11
CA MET A 657 -4.93 -14.15 18.81
C MET A 657 -6.47 -14.18 18.92
N GLU A 658 -7.13 -15.27 18.52
CA GLU A 658 -8.58 -15.42 18.70
C GLU A 658 -8.97 -15.45 20.19
N HIS A 659 -8.20 -16.18 21.01
CA HIS A 659 -8.43 -16.22 22.45
C HIS A 659 -8.18 -14.87 23.12
N ALA A 660 -7.20 -14.10 22.63
CA ALA A 660 -6.99 -12.73 23.10
C ALA A 660 -8.19 -11.83 22.77
N ALA A 661 -8.81 -11.95 21.59
CA ALA A 661 -10.03 -11.21 21.24
C ALA A 661 -11.22 -11.61 22.13
N GLN A 662 -11.40 -12.90 22.35
CA GLN A 662 -12.40 -13.45 23.27
C GLN A 662 -12.22 -12.91 24.71
N LEU A 663 -10.99 -12.88 25.20
CA LEU A 663 -10.66 -12.31 26.51
C LEU A 663 -10.87 -10.79 26.57
N ALA A 664 -10.54 -10.05 25.51
CA ALA A 664 -10.78 -8.61 25.44
C ALA A 664 -12.27 -8.26 25.53
N ARG A 665 -13.13 -9.04 24.86
CA ARG A 665 -14.60 -8.89 24.92
C ARG A 665 -15.15 -9.22 26.31
N ALA A 666 -14.69 -10.32 26.90
CA ALA A 666 -15.06 -10.69 28.27
C ALA A 666 -14.59 -9.64 29.28
N ALA A 667 -13.35 -9.16 29.15
CA ALA A 667 -12.79 -8.12 30.00
C ALA A 667 -13.59 -6.82 29.92
N THR A 668 -13.98 -6.39 28.71
CA THR A 668 -14.84 -5.20 28.54
C THR A 668 -16.16 -5.32 29.30
N PHE A 669 -16.81 -6.49 29.23
CA PHE A 669 -18.04 -6.74 29.99
C PHE A 669 -17.79 -6.74 31.51
N LEU A 670 -16.77 -7.46 31.99
CA LEU A 670 -16.46 -7.58 33.42
C LEU A 670 -16.00 -6.25 34.03
N GLU A 671 -15.22 -5.45 33.29
CA GLU A 671 -14.82 -4.09 33.65
C GLU A 671 -16.05 -3.19 33.84
N ALA A 672 -17.04 -3.29 32.95
CA ALA A 672 -18.29 -2.55 33.08
C ALA A 672 -19.12 -2.97 34.31
N GLN A 673 -18.89 -4.18 34.85
CA GLN A 673 -19.47 -4.65 36.12
C GLN A 673 -18.62 -4.27 37.35
N GLY A 674 -17.48 -3.59 37.17
CA GLY A 674 -16.56 -3.22 38.23
C GLY A 674 -15.67 -4.37 38.74
N GLU A 675 -15.50 -5.44 37.97
CA GLU A 675 -14.60 -6.54 38.31
C GLU A 675 -13.14 -6.25 37.94
N ASP A 676 -12.20 -6.87 38.66
CA ASP A 676 -10.77 -6.80 38.33
C ASP A 676 -10.47 -7.62 37.06
N ILE A 677 -10.06 -6.92 36.01
CA ILE A 677 -9.70 -7.50 34.71
C ILE A 677 -8.19 -7.72 34.55
N THR A 678 -7.37 -7.41 35.56
CA THR A 678 -5.90 -7.51 35.48
C THR A 678 -5.43 -8.87 34.95
N PRO A 679 -5.96 -10.02 35.41
CA PRO A 679 -5.52 -11.33 34.90
C PRO A 679 -5.83 -11.54 33.41
N LEU A 680 -6.94 -10.99 32.91
CA LEU A 680 -7.34 -11.10 31.51
C LEU A 680 -6.48 -10.18 30.63
N LEU A 681 -6.24 -8.97 31.12
CA LEU A 681 -5.40 -7.98 30.44
C LEU A 681 -3.94 -8.45 30.36
N ASP A 682 -3.41 -9.08 31.41
CA ASP A 682 -2.10 -9.73 31.40
C ASP A 682 -2.04 -10.88 30.38
N ALA A 683 -3.11 -11.66 30.27
CA ALA A 683 -3.17 -12.74 29.29
C ALA A 683 -3.17 -12.23 27.83
N VAL A 684 -3.93 -11.17 27.55
CA VAL A 684 -3.90 -10.47 26.26
C VAL A 684 -2.51 -9.89 25.98
N GLU A 685 -1.88 -9.27 26.98
CA GLU A 685 -0.53 -8.69 26.88
C GLU A 685 0.51 -9.75 26.47
N ARG A 686 0.46 -10.95 27.06
CA ARG A 686 1.37 -12.06 26.69
C ARG A 686 1.20 -12.50 25.24
N THR A 687 -0.04 -12.61 24.75
CA THR A 687 -0.30 -12.94 23.34
C THR A 687 0.26 -11.86 22.40
N LEU A 688 0.04 -10.59 22.72
CA LEU A 688 0.53 -9.47 21.91
C LEU A 688 2.07 -9.39 21.92
N ARG A 689 2.73 -9.61 23.07
CA ARG A 689 4.20 -9.71 23.18
C ARG A 689 4.74 -10.80 22.26
N ALA A 690 4.18 -12.01 22.34
CA ALA A 690 4.56 -13.12 21.47
C ALA A 690 4.39 -12.78 19.99
N ARG A 691 3.37 -11.98 19.64
CA ARG A 691 3.14 -11.55 18.26
C ARG A 691 4.15 -10.52 17.78
N VAL A 692 4.34 -9.44 18.54
CA VAL A 692 5.22 -8.32 18.17
C VAL A 692 6.68 -8.79 18.12
N LEU A 693 7.15 -9.43 19.18
CA LEU A 693 8.54 -9.88 19.29
C LEU A 693 8.81 -11.11 18.43
N GLY A 694 7.81 -11.97 18.23
CA GLY A 694 7.89 -13.09 17.29
C GLY A 694 8.09 -12.60 15.85
N TYR A 695 7.33 -11.57 15.44
CA TYR A 695 7.53 -10.93 14.13
C TYR A 695 8.88 -10.24 14.02
N GLU A 696 9.31 -9.48 15.03
CA GLU A 696 10.62 -8.82 15.03
C GLU A 696 11.76 -9.84 14.89
N LYS A 697 11.66 -10.99 15.57
CA LYS A 697 12.68 -12.04 15.55
C LYS A 697 12.70 -12.83 14.23
N THR A 698 11.53 -13.20 13.73
CA THR A 698 11.40 -14.21 12.66
C THR A 698 11.04 -13.62 11.31
N GLY A 699 10.46 -12.42 11.28
CA GLY A 699 9.81 -11.82 10.11
C GLY A 699 8.47 -12.43 9.76
N ALA A 700 7.90 -13.31 10.60
CA ALA A 700 6.63 -14.00 10.39
C ALA A 700 5.88 -14.24 11.72
N ILE A 701 4.83 -15.07 11.71
CA ILE A 701 4.06 -15.43 12.92
C ILE A 701 4.79 -16.54 13.66
N LEU A 702 5.02 -16.36 14.98
CA LEU A 702 5.49 -17.42 15.86
C LEU A 702 4.40 -18.50 15.96
N GLY A 703 4.72 -19.71 15.49
CA GLY A 703 3.81 -20.83 15.32
C GLY A 703 3.40 -21.47 16.65
N GLY A 704 4.38 -22.04 17.33
CA GLY A 704 4.16 -22.74 18.58
C GLY A 704 5.42 -23.41 19.08
N VAL A 705 5.27 -24.13 20.19
CA VAL A 705 6.34 -24.94 20.79
C VAL A 705 5.81 -26.35 21.00
N ASN A 706 6.45 -27.34 20.39
CA ASN A 706 6.16 -28.75 20.62
C ASN A 706 6.95 -29.29 21.81
N GLY A 707 6.43 -30.36 22.42
CA GLY A 707 7.00 -30.97 23.61
C GLY A 707 8.47 -31.36 23.45
N TRP A 708 9.27 -31.08 24.48
CA TRP A 708 10.69 -31.44 24.51
C TRP A 708 10.93 -32.95 24.37
N GLU A 709 9.96 -33.80 24.74
CA GLU A 709 10.09 -35.25 24.71
C GLU A 709 10.45 -35.78 23.32
N VAL A 710 9.85 -35.17 22.29
CA VAL A 710 10.07 -35.54 20.89
C VAL A 710 11.39 -34.97 20.38
N SER A 711 11.71 -33.72 20.71
CA SER A 711 12.91 -33.04 20.18
C SER A 711 14.22 -33.58 20.77
N THR A 712 14.20 -34.09 22.01
CA THR A 712 15.39 -34.65 22.65
C THR A 712 15.55 -36.16 22.44
N GLY A 713 14.59 -36.82 21.80
CA GLY A 713 14.55 -38.28 21.65
C GLY A 713 14.30 -39.02 22.98
N ALA A 714 13.57 -38.41 23.91
CA ALA A 714 13.20 -39.06 25.17
C ALA A 714 12.16 -40.17 24.98
N LEU A 715 11.38 -40.09 23.89
CA LEU A 715 10.56 -41.17 23.39
C LEU A 715 11.38 -42.05 22.45
N THR A 716 11.54 -43.33 22.79
CA THR A 716 12.19 -44.33 21.92
C THR A 716 11.22 -44.91 20.90
N ASP A 717 11.71 -45.54 19.83
CA ASP A 717 10.87 -46.09 18.75
C ASP A 717 9.78 -47.03 19.31
N GLY A 718 8.51 -46.68 19.06
CA GLY A 718 7.33 -47.42 19.51
C GLY A 718 6.75 -46.99 20.85
N GLN A 719 7.39 -46.08 21.59
CA GLN A 719 6.78 -45.44 22.76
C GLN A 719 5.90 -44.26 22.36
N THR A 720 4.85 -44.04 23.15
CA THR A 720 3.98 -42.87 23.08
C THR A 720 4.17 -41.99 24.31
N ILE A 721 3.70 -40.74 24.26
CA ILE A 721 3.76 -39.83 25.41
C ILE A 721 3.01 -40.37 26.64
N TYR A 722 2.00 -41.22 26.42
CA TYR A 722 1.23 -41.88 27.46
C TYR A 722 2.03 -42.94 28.24
N ASP A 723 3.17 -43.42 27.71
CA ASP A 723 4.07 -44.31 28.45
C ASP A 723 4.91 -43.57 29.48
N LEU A 724 5.11 -42.24 29.30
CA LEU A 724 5.86 -41.39 30.21
C LEU A 724 4.99 -40.76 31.29
N TYR A 725 3.76 -40.39 30.92
CA TYR A 725 2.87 -39.62 31.79
C TYR A 725 1.50 -40.27 31.90
N GLN A 726 1.07 -40.53 33.13
CA GLN A 726 -0.25 -41.07 33.44
C GLN A 726 -1.20 -39.96 33.89
N LYS A 727 -0.66 -38.91 34.50
CA LYS A 727 -1.39 -37.74 34.99
C LYS A 727 -0.78 -36.43 34.45
N PRO A 728 -1.59 -35.37 34.34
CA PRO A 728 -1.10 -34.03 33.94
C PRO A 728 0.06 -33.48 34.78
N ALA A 729 0.15 -33.88 36.06
CA ALA A 729 1.21 -33.44 36.97
C ALA A 729 2.56 -34.15 36.76
N ASP A 730 2.59 -35.26 36.03
CA ASP A 730 3.81 -36.05 35.81
C ASP A 730 4.78 -35.35 34.84
N ARG A 731 4.25 -34.42 34.02
CA ARG A 731 4.99 -33.70 32.99
C ARG A 731 5.50 -32.36 33.51
N ASP A 732 6.78 -32.07 33.28
CA ASP A 732 7.38 -30.74 33.46
C ASP A 732 7.36 -29.95 32.14
N PRO A 733 6.48 -28.94 31.98
CA PRO A 733 6.42 -28.13 30.77
C PRO A 733 7.56 -27.11 30.66
N ALA A 734 8.33 -26.84 31.72
CA ALA A 734 9.36 -25.79 31.70
C ALA A 734 10.50 -26.10 30.72
N ARG A 735 10.75 -27.38 30.44
CA ARG A 735 11.73 -27.84 29.45
C ARG A 735 11.33 -27.53 28.02
N ASP A 736 10.04 -27.32 27.73
CA ASP A 736 9.60 -26.92 26.39
C ASP A 736 10.26 -25.60 25.95
N TYR A 737 10.49 -24.68 26.89
CA TYR A 737 11.05 -23.36 26.61
C TYR A 737 12.53 -23.40 26.20
N THR A 738 13.28 -24.44 26.59
CA THR A 738 14.71 -24.60 26.30
C THR A 738 15.02 -25.72 25.31
N GLU A 739 14.19 -26.75 25.26
CA GLU A 739 14.45 -27.99 24.52
C GLU A 739 13.36 -28.30 23.49
N GLY A 740 12.12 -27.80 23.66
CA GLY A 740 11.01 -28.03 22.74
C GLY A 740 11.22 -27.44 21.35
N ALA A 741 10.64 -28.03 20.31
CA ALA A 741 10.80 -27.55 18.93
C ALA A 741 9.94 -26.30 18.69
N VAL A 742 10.57 -25.20 18.24
CA VAL A 742 9.92 -23.92 17.95
C VAL A 742 9.65 -23.79 16.46
N SER A 743 8.43 -23.38 16.09
CA SER A 743 8.07 -23.11 14.70
C SER A 743 7.71 -21.64 14.48
N ALA A 744 7.96 -21.13 13.28
CA ALA A 744 7.52 -19.82 12.81
C ALA A 744 7.14 -19.90 11.33
N GLY A 745 6.15 -19.11 10.89
CA GLY A 745 5.66 -19.16 9.52
C GLY A 745 4.29 -18.49 9.36
N GLY A 746 3.40 -19.13 8.61
CA GLY A 746 2.01 -18.70 8.49
C GLY A 746 1.14 -19.17 9.66
N SER A 747 -0.03 -18.56 9.80
CA SER A 747 -1.07 -18.97 10.73
C SER A 747 -2.40 -19.14 10.02
N SER A 748 -3.29 -19.93 10.59
CA SER A 748 -4.68 -19.98 10.16
C SER A 748 -5.40 -18.64 10.45
N PRO A 749 -6.53 -18.35 9.79
CA PRO A 749 -7.22 -17.06 9.94
C PRO A 749 -7.54 -16.64 11.39
N ASP A 750 -7.91 -17.59 12.26
CA ASP A 750 -8.14 -17.38 13.70
C ASP A 750 -6.92 -16.75 14.41
N GLY A 751 -5.71 -17.05 13.96
CA GLY A 751 -4.48 -16.49 14.49
C GLY A 751 -4.08 -15.12 13.93
N ALA A 752 -4.85 -14.58 12.97
CA ALA A 752 -4.44 -13.40 12.20
C ALA A 752 -5.46 -12.26 12.17
N VAL A 753 -6.76 -12.54 12.05
CA VAL A 753 -7.78 -11.51 11.73
C VAL A 753 -8.09 -10.55 12.87
N TYR A 754 -7.81 -10.92 14.12
CA TYR A 754 -8.18 -10.11 15.29
C TYR A 754 -7.06 -9.19 15.79
N PHE A 755 -5.90 -9.15 15.11
CA PHE A 755 -4.74 -8.42 15.62
C PHE A 755 -5.02 -6.93 15.87
N SER A 756 -5.64 -6.24 14.91
CA SER A 756 -6.00 -4.82 15.06
C SER A 756 -6.99 -4.61 16.21
N GLU A 757 -8.05 -5.42 16.31
CA GLU A 757 -9.05 -5.34 17.40
C GLU A 757 -8.38 -5.45 18.77
N VAL A 758 -7.52 -6.46 18.94
CA VAL A 758 -6.85 -6.75 20.22
C VAL A 758 -5.81 -5.69 20.55
N LEU A 759 -5.03 -5.25 19.57
CA LEU A 759 -4.00 -4.22 19.76
C LEU A 759 -4.62 -2.88 20.15
N ASP A 760 -5.69 -2.47 19.46
CA ASP A 760 -6.39 -1.20 19.73
C ASP A 760 -7.06 -1.23 21.11
N TRP A 761 -7.70 -2.36 21.46
CA TRP A 761 -8.30 -2.55 22.78
C TRP A 761 -7.27 -2.49 23.92
N TYR A 762 -6.09 -3.09 23.70
CA TYR A 762 -4.99 -3.08 24.66
C TYR A 762 -4.37 -1.68 24.80
N ALA A 763 -4.08 -1.01 23.68
CA ALA A 763 -3.47 0.32 23.66
C ALA A 763 -4.35 1.39 24.34
N ALA A 764 -5.67 1.19 24.35
CA ALA A 764 -6.61 2.04 25.09
C ALA A 764 -6.51 1.89 26.63
N ARG A 765 -5.87 0.83 27.13
CA ARG A 765 -5.83 0.48 28.57
C ARG A 765 -4.42 0.45 29.16
N ARG A 766 -3.40 0.14 28.36
CA ARG A 766 -1.99 0.05 28.78
C ARG A 766 -1.07 0.61 27.71
N ASP A 767 0.09 1.07 28.15
CA ASP A 767 1.16 1.51 27.27
C ASP A 767 1.65 0.35 26.37
N PRO A 768 1.56 0.48 25.04
CA PRO A 768 2.11 -0.48 24.07
C PRO A 768 3.60 -0.77 24.26
N ALA A 769 4.40 0.13 24.84
CA ALA A 769 5.82 -0.10 25.09
C ALA A 769 6.10 -1.35 25.95
N ARG A 770 5.14 -1.77 26.78
CA ARG A 770 5.19 -3.02 27.56
C ARG A 770 5.24 -4.28 26.69
N LEU A 771 4.79 -4.20 25.44
CA LEU A 771 4.81 -5.32 24.49
C LEU A 771 6.22 -5.65 23.98
N LEU A 772 7.19 -4.77 24.25
CA LEU A 772 8.59 -4.93 23.86
C LEU A 772 9.40 -5.73 24.90
N ASP A 773 8.79 -6.09 26.04
CA ASP A 773 9.41 -6.95 27.05
C ASP A 773 8.96 -8.40 26.87
N ALA A 774 9.88 -9.26 26.45
CA ALA A 774 9.62 -10.68 26.26
C ALA A 774 9.26 -11.40 27.57
N GLY A 775 9.79 -10.99 28.71
CA GLY A 775 9.85 -11.86 29.89
C GLY A 775 10.76 -13.08 29.68
N GLN A 776 10.90 -13.93 30.70
CA GLN A 776 11.93 -14.96 30.75
C GLN A 776 11.67 -16.14 29.80
N GLU A 777 10.45 -16.68 29.79
CA GLU A 777 10.10 -17.89 29.03
C GLU A 777 10.03 -17.61 27.53
N LEU A 778 9.36 -16.53 27.12
CA LEU A 778 9.29 -16.14 25.72
C LEU A 778 10.67 -15.76 25.17
N ALA A 779 11.55 -15.11 25.95
CA ALA A 779 12.92 -14.83 25.51
C ALA A 779 13.68 -16.12 25.13
N ARG A 780 13.58 -17.18 25.95
CA ARG A 780 14.19 -18.49 25.66
C ARG A 780 13.63 -19.16 24.41
N VAL A 781 12.34 -18.96 24.13
CA VAL A 781 11.71 -19.45 22.89
C VAL A 781 12.18 -18.63 21.69
N LEU A 782 12.22 -17.31 21.79
CA LEU A 782 12.65 -16.40 20.72
C LEU A 782 14.13 -16.59 20.35
N GLU A 783 15.01 -16.91 21.32
CA GLU A 783 16.41 -17.24 21.04
C GLU A 783 16.56 -18.41 20.08
N ARG A 784 15.62 -19.37 20.12
CA ARG A 784 15.62 -20.60 19.33
C ARG A 784 14.67 -20.56 18.14
N ALA A 785 13.91 -19.47 17.97
CA ALA A 785 12.93 -19.35 16.90
C ALA A 785 13.64 -19.27 15.52
N PRO A 786 13.21 -20.08 14.54
CA PRO A 786 13.81 -20.06 13.21
C PRO A 786 13.45 -18.75 12.49
N ALA A 787 14.36 -18.26 11.64
CA ALA A 787 14.00 -17.21 10.68
C ALA A 787 12.97 -17.76 9.69
N ALA A 788 12.02 -16.93 9.28
CA ALA A 788 11.04 -17.32 8.28
C ALA A 788 11.72 -17.58 6.92
N ALA A 789 11.27 -18.62 6.21
CA ALA A 789 11.65 -18.82 4.81
C ALA A 789 11.17 -17.63 3.96
N ASP A 790 11.92 -17.25 2.91
CA ASP A 790 11.63 -16.09 2.05
C ASP A 790 10.19 -16.05 1.50
N ALA A 791 9.54 -17.20 1.36
CA ALA A 791 8.15 -17.34 0.90
C ALA A 791 7.08 -16.80 1.86
N ALA A 792 7.42 -16.50 3.12
CA ALA A 792 6.47 -16.02 4.13
C ALA A 792 6.46 -14.48 4.32
N ARG A 793 7.15 -13.71 3.47
CA ARG A 793 7.07 -12.25 3.51
C ARG A 793 6.03 -11.78 2.49
N PRO A 794 4.93 -11.12 2.88
CA PRO A 794 4.00 -10.53 1.92
C PRO A 794 4.77 -9.56 1.01
N GLU A 795 4.51 -9.63 -0.31
CA GLU A 795 5.15 -8.75 -1.29
C GLU A 795 4.82 -7.28 -0.98
N ASP A 796 5.86 -6.47 -0.79
CA ASP A 796 5.75 -5.02 -0.59
C ASP A 796 5.10 -4.38 -1.81
N TYR A 797 3.86 -3.91 -1.67
CA TYR A 797 3.08 -3.30 -2.76
C TYR A 797 3.80 -2.10 -3.38
N ARG A 798 4.71 -1.44 -2.65
CA ARG A 798 5.56 -0.36 -3.17
C ARG A 798 6.59 -0.84 -4.20
N ARG A 799 6.66 -2.14 -4.44
CA ARG A 799 7.55 -2.78 -5.43
C ARG A 799 6.76 -3.43 -6.56
N ARG A 800 5.42 -3.31 -6.58
CA ARG A 800 4.65 -3.88 -7.67
C ARG A 800 4.72 -2.99 -8.92
N PRO A 801 5.05 -3.58 -10.09
CA PRO A 801 5.11 -2.84 -11.35
C PRO A 801 3.79 -2.17 -11.78
N ASP A 802 2.64 -2.74 -11.38
CA ASP A 802 1.29 -2.30 -11.76
C ASP A 802 0.82 -1.03 -11.05
N THR A 803 1.35 -0.74 -9.86
CA THR A 803 1.01 0.48 -9.10
C THR A 803 1.72 1.73 -9.63
N GLY A 804 2.76 1.59 -10.45
CA GLY A 804 3.65 2.68 -10.84
C GLY A 804 4.45 3.30 -9.69
N VAL A 805 4.29 2.81 -8.45
CA VAL A 805 4.99 3.33 -7.27
C VAL A 805 6.39 2.74 -7.25
N ARG A 806 7.40 3.58 -7.48
CA ARG A 806 8.81 3.20 -7.30
C ARG A 806 9.21 3.35 -5.83
N GLY A 807 8.97 2.32 -5.02
CA GLY A 807 9.60 2.14 -3.71
C GLY A 807 9.75 3.40 -2.84
N HIS A 808 10.99 3.71 -2.46
CA HIS A 808 11.34 4.92 -1.70
C HIS A 808 11.49 6.13 -2.62
N GLY A 809 10.99 7.30 -2.20
CA GLY A 809 11.17 8.56 -2.95
C GLY A 809 12.62 9.09 -3.01
N MET A 810 13.56 8.43 -2.32
CA MET A 810 14.99 8.77 -2.28
C MET A 810 15.83 7.49 -2.43
N ALA A 811 16.91 7.56 -3.18
CA ALA A 811 17.93 6.52 -3.30
C ALA A 811 19.32 7.18 -3.35
N GLU A 812 20.31 6.63 -2.65
CA GLU A 812 21.70 7.14 -2.66
C GLU A 812 21.83 8.65 -2.35
N ARG A 813 20.97 9.17 -1.46
CA ARG A 813 20.87 10.60 -1.07
C ARG A 813 20.36 11.53 -2.18
N LEU A 814 19.78 10.99 -3.24
CA LEU A 814 19.15 11.73 -4.34
C LEU A 814 17.66 11.34 -4.49
N PRO A 815 16.83 12.20 -5.10
CA PRO A 815 15.45 11.84 -5.42
C PRO A 815 15.37 10.62 -6.36
N ALA A 816 14.37 9.75 -6.20
CA ALA A 816 14.25 8.54 -7.03
C ALA A 816 14.05 8.83 -8.53
N PHE A 817 13.54 10.02 -8.88
CA PHE A 817 13.40 10.50 -10.26
C PHE A 817 14.67 11.19 -10.81
N TRP A 818 15.76 11.18 -10.03
CA TRP A 818 17.00 11.90 -10.36
C TRP A 818 17.57 11.53 -11.74
N PRO A 819 17.69 10.24 -12.13
CA PRO A 819 18.22 9.87 -13.45
C PRO A 819 17.37 10.42 -14.60
N GLU A 820 16.04 10.32 -14.50
CA GLU A 820 15.12 10.83 -15.52
C GLU A 820 15.20 12.36 -15.63
N ARG A 821 15.30 13.05 -14.50
CA ARG A 821 15.44 14.50 -14.49
C ARG A 821 16.77 14.94 -15.09
N LEU A 822 17.87 14.27 -14.75
CA LEU A 822 19.19 14.56 -15.30
C LEU A 822 19.23 14.35 -16.81
N ALA A 823 18.63 13.26 -17.31
CA ALA A 823 18.50 13.00 -18.74
C ALA A 823 17.69 14.10 -19.46
N ALA A 824 16.61 14.60 -18.85
CA ALA A 824 15.81 15.69 -19.40
C ALA A 824 16.55 17.04 -19.47
N MET A 825 17.62 17.24 -18.70
CA MET A 825 18.40 18.48 -18.67
C MET A 825 19.45 18.58 -19.79
N ALA A 826 19.64 17.55 -20.61
CA ALA A 826 20.71 17.46 -21.60
C ALA A 826 20.60 18.46 -22.79
N ALA A 827 19.46 19.13 -22.97
CA ALA A 827 19.19 19.94 -24.15
C ALA A 827 19.79 21.36 -24.13
N PHE A 828 20.16 21.90 -22.96
CA PHE A 828 20.72 23.25 -22.72
C PHE A 828 20.44 24.29 -23.83
N PRO A 829 19.22 24.86 -23.89
CA PRO A 829 18.74 25.66 -25.04
C PRO A 829 19.60 26.86 -25.46
N LEU A 830 20.41 27.41 -24.54
CA LEU A 830 21.28 28.56 -24.79
C LEU A 830 22.74 28.18 -25.06
N ARG A 831 23.06 26.89 -25.20
CA ARG A 831 24.38 26.44 -25.71
C ARG A 831 24.65 27.07 -27.08
N MET A 832 25.91 27.47 -27.32
CA MET A 832 26.33 28.02 -28.60
C MET A 832 26.18 26.97 -29.71
N ARG A 833 25.46 27.33 -30.77
CA ARG A 833 25.26 26.48 -31.93
C ARG A 833 25.90 27.10 -33.19
N PRO A 834 26.12 26.34 -34.27
CA PRO A 834 26.73 26.87 -35.49
C PRO A 834 26.01 28.10 -36.05
N GLU A 835 24.67 28.17 -35.91
CA GLU A 835 23.89 29.35 -36.31
C GLU A 835 24.22 30.62 -35.52
N ASP A 836 24.64 30.49 -34.25
CA ASP A 836 25.02 31.62 -33.41
C ASP A 836 26.39 32.22 -33.81
N ALA A 837 27.20 31.50 -34.60
CA ALA A 837 28.50 32.00 -35.08
C ALA A 837 28.37 33.29 -35.92
N ALA A 838 27.21 33.53 -36.53
CA ALA A 838 26.92 34.77 -37.26
C ALA A 838 26.71 35.99 -36.34
N ASP A 839 26.35 35.78 -35.06
CA ASP A 839 26.11 36.83 -34.06
C ASP A 839 26.52 36.34 -32.65
N VAL A 840 27.82 36.15 -32.47
CA VAL A 840 28.42 35.69 -31.21
C VAL A 840 28.08 36.65 -30.06
N ASP A 841 28.08 37.95 -30.33
CA ASP A 841 27.75 38.97 -29.32
C ASP A 841 26.30 38.90 -28.88
N GLY A 842 25.36 38.67 -29.81
CA GLY A 842 23.95 38.43 -29.50
C GLY A 842 23.73 37.18 -28.66
N TRP A 843 24.37 36.06 -29.02
CA TRP A 843 24.33 34.82 -28.22
C TRP A 843 24.86 35.05 -26.81
N ARG A 844 26.04 35.67 -26.70
CA ARG A 844 26.70 35.97 -25.43
C ARG A 844 25.84 36.87 -24.54
N ARG A 845 25.19 37.88 -25.11
CA ARG A 845 24.27 38.78 -24.39
C ARG A 845 23.09 38.00 -23.80
N ARG A 846 22.40 37.17 -24.61
CA ARG A 846 21.28 36.34 -24.15
C ARG A 846 21.69 35.37 -23.04
N GLY A 847 22.84 34.73 -23.20
CA GLY A 847 23.40 33.83 -22.19
C GLY A 847 23.72 34.56 -20.88
N ARG A 848 24.42 35.70 -20.94
CA ARG A 848 24.73 36.53 -19.77
C ARG A 848 23.49 37.05 -19.06
N GLU A 849 22.51 37.55 -19.80
CA GLU A 849 21.22 37.98 -19.24
C GLU A 849 20.57 36.85 -18.44
N LYS A 850 20.56 35.62 -18.99
CA LYS A 850 20.02 34.45 -18.28
C LYS A 850 20.84 34.08 -17.04
N VAL A 851 22.18 34.17 -17.10
CA VAL A 851 23.02 33.92 -15.91
C VAL A 851 22.71 34.95 -14.83
N PHE A 852 22.65 36.24 -15.15
CA PHE A 852 22.31 37.29 -14.17
C PHE A 852 20.93 37.10 -13.56
N GLU A 853 19.93 36.71 -14.35
CA GLU A 853 18.59 36.35 -13.84
C GLU A 853 18.65 35.22 -12.81
N CYS A 854 19.40 34.15 -13.10
CA CYS A 854 19.47 32.98 -12.21
C CYS A 854 20.36 33.20 -10.96
N LEU A 855 21.29 34.16 -10.97
CA LEU A 855 22.10 34.49 -9.78
C LEU A 855 21.25 35.11 -8.65
N GLY A 856 20.03 35.55 -8.95
CA GLY A 856 19.10 36.17 -8.01
C GLY A 856 19.37 37.66 -7.83
N THR A 857 18.83 38.23 -6.75
CA THR A 857 18.88 39.67 -6.50
C THR A 857 20.32 40.13 -6.23
N PRO A 858 20.86 41.10 -7.01
CA PRO A 858 22.22 41.61 -6.78
C PRO A 858 22.31 42.43 -5.48
N PRO A 859 23.43 42.35 -4.73
CA PRO A 859 23.75 43.38 -3.76
C PRO A 859 23.77 44.77 -4.43
N PRO A 860 23.20 45.81 -3.83
CA PRO A 860 23.16 47.15 -4.41
C PRO A 860 24.58 47.68 -4.60
N ALA A 861 24.82 48.29 -5.76
CA ALA A 861 26.10 48.90 -6.08
C ALA A 861 26.47 50.00 -5.06
N PRO A 862 27.75 50.13 -4.67
CA PRO A 862 28.17 51.22 -3.80
C PRO A 862 28.14 52.55 -4.56
N ALA A 863 27.85 53.66 -3.86
CA ALA A 863 27.92 55.00 -4.45
C ALA A 863 29.36 55.40 -4.84
N SER A 864 30.37 54.84 -4.17
CA SER A 864 31.81 54.95 -4.47
C SER A 864 32.55 53.82 -3.74
N PHE A 865 33.67 53.33 -4.28
CA PHE A 865 34.50 52.32 -3.60
C PHE A 865 35.16 52.85 -2.33
N ALA A 866 35.47 54.15 -2.27
CA ALA A 866 36.08 54.83 -1.13
C ALA A 866 37.19 53.99 -0.41
N PRO A 867 38.26 53.58 -1.12
CA PRO A 867 39.28 52.71 -0.56
C PRO A 867 40.10 53.42 0.52
N VAL A 868 40.44 52.69 1.59
CA VAL A 868 41.35 53.17 2.65
C VAL A 868 42.46 52.14 2.84
N VAL A 869 43.72 52.57 2.72
CA VAL A 869 44.89 51.76 3.07
C VAL A 869 45.02 51.78 4.60
N VAL A 870 44.90 50.61 5.23
CA VAL A 870 44.94 50.48 6.70
C VAL A 870 46.29 49.96 7.21
N ALA A 871 47.05 49.27 6.35
CA ALA A 871 48.41 48.82 6.63
C ALA A 871 49.20 48.66 5.32
N GLU A 872 50.52 48.83 5.39
CA GLU A 872 51.43 48.70 4.25
C GLU A 872 52.75 48.03 4.66
N GLU A 873 53.27 47.14 3.82
CA GLU A 873 54.55 46.44 3.98
C GLU A 873 55.34 46.50 2.66
N ASP A 874 56.55 47.04 2.70
CA ASP A 874 57.48 46.99 1.57
C ASP A 874 58.08 45.57 1.45
N ARG A 875 57.86 44.91 0.30
CA ARG A 875 58.36 43.55 -0.01
C ARG A 875 59.45 43.56 -1.08
N GLY A 876 60.19 44.66 -1.18
CA GLY A 876 61.29 44.81 -2.13
C GLY A 876 60.80 45.25 -3.50
N ALA A 877 60.41 44.30 -4.36
CA ALA A 877 59.99 44.57 -5.75
C ALA A 877 58.58 45.19 -5.86
N TYR A 878 57.75 45.02 -4.84
CA TYR A 878 56.37 45.50 -4.76
C TYR A 878 56.04 45.87 -3.32
N THR A 879 54.91 46.55 -3.14
CA THR A 879 54.37 46.96 -1.84
C THR A 879 53.07 46.19 -1.58
N ALA A 880 52.94 45.58 -0.41
CA ALA A 880 51.70 44.92 0.02
C ALA A 880 50.88 45.87 0.88
N ARG A 881 49.61 46.09 0.52
CA ARG A 881 48.67 46.95 1.24
C ARG A 881 47.48 46.14 1.73
N ARG A 882 47.07 46.35 2.98
CA ARG A 882 45.72 46.01 3.41
C ARG A 882 44.80 47.18 3.11
N VAL A 883 43.78 46.96 2.29
CA VAL A 883 42.84 47.99 1.84
C VAL A 883 41.43 47.60 2.25
N VAL A 884 40.64 48.56 2.74
CA VAL A 884 39.21 48.39 3.01
C VAL A 884 38.41 49.25 2.05
N PHE A 885 37.48 48.67 1.30
CA PHE A 885 36.66 49.37 0.32
C PHE A 885 35.19 48.90 0.33
N ASN A 886 34.27 49.71 -0.19
CA ASN A 886 32.87 49.33 -0.34
C ASN A 886 32.73 48.35 -1.51
N VAL A 887 32.41 47.08 -1.27
CA VAL A 887 32.11 46.13 -2.36
C VAL A 887 30.65 46.25 -2.82
N SER A 888 29.77 46.60 -1.90
CA SER A 888 28.35 46.92 -2.12
C SER A 888 27.94 48.13 -1.27
N ALA A 889 26.71 48.62 -1.43
CA ALA A 889 26.17 49.64 -0.53
C ALA A 889 25.90 49.11 0.90
N TRP A 890 25.92 47.79 1.10
CA TRP A 890 25.69 47.16 2.39
C TRP A 890 26.99 46.86 3.14
N GLU A 891 28.08 46.59 2.43
CA GLU A 891 29.28 45.99 3.04
C GLU A 891 30.58 46.63 2.56
N ARG A 892 31.46 46.85 3.54
CA ARG A 892 32.88 47.18 3.32
C ARG A 892 33.72 45.95 3.63
N VAL A 893 34.61 45.61 2.72
CA VAL A 893 35.43 44.40 2.84
C VAL A 893 36.92 44.74 2.92
N PRO A 894 37.67 44.04 3.77
CA PRO A 894 39.13 44.09 3.75
C PRO A 894 39.68 43.23 2.60
N ALA A 895 40.79 43.69 2.03
CA ALA A 895 41.47 43.04 0.92
C ALA A 895 42.98 43.23 1.01
N LEU A 896 43.72 42.34 0.35
CA LEU A 896 45.16 42.48 0.16
C LEU A 896 45.43 42.93 -1.27
N LEU A 897 46.11 44.07 -1.41
CA LEU A 897 46.48 44.70 -2.67
C LEU A 897 48.00 44.78 -2.78
N LEU A 898 48.59 44.08 -3.76
CA LEU A 898 50.01 44.12 -4.06
C LEU A 898 50.25 45.06 -5.24
N VAL A 899 51.14 46.04 -5.08
CA VAL A 899 51.45 47.06 -6.10
C VAL A 899 52.94 47.04 -6.44
N PRO A 900 53.33 46.69 -7.68
CA PRO A 900 54.73 46.73 -8.12
C PRO A 900 55.35 48.13 -8.03
N LYS A 901 56.65 48.20 -7.79
CA LYS A 901 57.39 49.47 -7.85
C LYS A 901 57.81 49.77 -9.28
N GLY A 902 57.61 51.02 -9.73
CA GLY A 902 57.99 51.46 -11.06
C GLY A 902 57.00 52.47 -11.65
N PRO A 903 57.18 52.88 -12.92
CA PRO A 903 56.43 54.00 -13.49
C PRO A 903 54.97 53.69 -13.86
N GLY A 904 54.48 52.45 -13.75
CA GLY A 904 53.10 52.05 -14.07
C GLY A 904 52.56 52.60 -15.42
N PRO A 905 51.23 52.58 -15.65
CA PRO A 905 50.29 51.66 -15.01
C PRO A 905 50.60 50.19 -15.38
N PHE A 906 50.34 49.28 -14.45
CA PHE A 906 50.68 47.86 -14.52
C PHE A 906 49.48 47.02 -15.02
N PRO A 907 49.73 45.85 -15.64
CA PRO A 907 48.68 44.84 -15.73
C PRO A 907 48.24 44.41 -14.32
N ALA A 908 47.01 43.92 -14.19
CA ALA A 908 46.48 43.49 -12.90
C ALA A 908 45.89 42.08 -12.96
N VAL A 909 45.92 41.37 -11.83
CA VAL A 909 45.29 40.06 -11.65
C VAL A 909 44.41 40.09 -10.42
N LEU A 910 43.12 39.79 -10.58
CA LEU A 910 42.25 39.46 -9.46
C LEU A 910 42.52 38.00 -9.05
N GLY A 911 43.12 37.84 -7.87
CA GLY A 911 43.47 36.54 -7.30
C GLY A 911 42.30 35.96 -6.51
N LEU A 912 41.78 34.82 -6.97
CA LEU A 912 40.56 34.20 -6.46
C LEU A 912 40.91 32.90 -5.72
N HIS A 913 40.59 32.83 -4.43
CA HIS A 913 40.99 31.71 -3.56
C HIS A 913 40.10 30.46 -3.71
N ASP A 914 40.66 29.31 -3.36
CA ASP A 914 39.93 28.03 -3.30
C ASP A 914 38.96 27.93 -2.12
N HIS A 915 38.04 26.97 -2.22
CA HIS A 915 37.11 26.61 -1.15
C HIS A 915 37.84 25.90 0.00
N GLY A 916 38.53 24.80 -0.32
CA GLY A 916 39.43 24.06 0.57
C GLY A 916 38.79 23.37 1.78
N ALA A 917 37.50 23.63 2.05
CA ALA A 917 36.90 23.35 3.36
C ALA A 917 37.65 24.03 4.51
N HIS A 918 38.39 25.10 4.18
CA HIS A 918 39.30 25.81 5.08
C HIS A 918 38.89 27.27 5.11
N PHE A 919 38.08 27.64 6.12
CA PHE A 919 37.36 28.91 6.19
C PHE A 919 38.05 29.98 7.06
N SER A 920 39.07 29.61 7.83
CA SER A 920 39.81 30.56 8.67
C SER A 920 40.55 31.63 7.86
N ILE A 921 40.82 31.36 6.59
CA ILE A 921 41.53 32.22 5.65
C ILE A 921 40.89 32.16 4.26
N GLY A 922 40.98 33.23 3.47
CA GLY A 922 40.50 33.28 2.09
C GLY A 922 41.55 33.90 1.18
N LYS A 923 41.62 35.24 1.15
CA LYS A 923 42.61 36.01 0.38
C LYS A 923 44.05 35.65 0.75
N GLU A 924 44.29 35.21 1.98
CA GLU A 924 45.60 34.77 2.46
C GLU A 924 46.08 33.44 1.85
N LYS A 925 45.18 32.66 1.23
CA LYS A 925 45.57 31.50 0.42
C LYS A 925 46.26 31.91 -0.90
N VAL A 926 46.06 33.16 -1.32
CA VAL A 926 46.56 33.72 -2.58
C VAL A 926 47.76 34.65 -2.35
N VAL A 927 47.63 35.53 -1.36
CA VAL A 927 48.62 36.55 -1.01
C VAL A 927 49.15 36.31 0.39
N ARG A 928 50.47 36.34 0.55
CA ARG A 928 51.15 36.20 1.84
C ARG A 928 50.64 37.27 2.82
N PRO A 929 50.12 36.88 4.01
CA PRO A 929 49.74 37.83 5.07
C PRO A 929 50.82 38.86 5.42
N LEU A 930 50.43 40.02 5.96
CA LEU A 930 51.37 41.02 6.46
C LEU A 930 52.12 40.50 7.70
N ALA A 931 53.36 40.96 7.90
CA ALA A 931 54.31 40.38 8.87
C ALA A 931 53.86 40.42 10.35
N ASP A 932 52.91 41.28 10.71
CA ASP A 932 52.38 41.43 12.06
C ASP A 932 51.31 40.38 12.43
N ASP A 933 50.74 39.67 11.46
CA ASP A 933 49.71 38.65 11.68
C ASP A 933 50.27 37.21 11.70
N ARG A 934 51.02 36.89 12.78
CA ARG A 934 51.70 35.58 12.92
C ARG A 934 50.77 34.36 12.89
N LYS A 935 49.54 34.50 13.40
CA LYS A 935 48.59 33.38 13.47
C LYS A 935 48.07 33.04 12.07
N THR A 936 47.60 34.05 11.35
CA THR A 936 47.13 33.87 9.97
C THR A 936 48.27 33.49 9.04
N MET A 937 49.49 33.99 9.27
CA MET A 937 50.69 33.60 8.53
C MET A 937 50.95 32.11 8.56
N LYS A 938 50.96 31.51 9.76
CA LYS A 938 51.19 30.08 9.92
C LYS A 938 50.11 29.25 9.21
N ASP A 939 48.85 29.61 9.39
CA ASP A 939 47.71 28.93 8.76
C ASP A 939 47.78 29.00 7.22
N ALA A 940 48.12 30.18 6.70
CA ALA A 940 48.30 30.40 5.26
C ALA A 940 49.47 29.60 4.67
N GLU A 941 50.62 29.55 5.35
CA GLU A 941 51.79 28.77 4.93
C GLU A 941 51.49 27.26 4.88
N GLU A 942 50.79 26.72 5.88
CA GLU A 942 50.38 25.32 5.91
C GLU A 942 49.44 24.99 4.73
N TRP A 943 48.44 25.85 4.46
CA TRP A 943 47.53 25.65 3.33
C TRP A 943 48.22 25.76 1.98
N VAL A 944 49.06 26.78 1.81
CA VAL A 944 49.82 27.03 0.58
C VAL A 944 50.83 25.92 0.31
N GLY A 945 51.44 25.35 1.35
CA GLY A 945 52.26 24.14 1.26
C GLY A 945 51.50 22.94 0.68
N LYS A 946 50.22 22.80 1.04
CA LYS A 946 49.36 21.68 0.61
C LYS A 946 48.83 21.81 -0.81
N CYS A 947 48.35 22.99 -1.20
CA CYS A 947 47.57 23.16 -2.45
C CYS A 947 48.24 24.04 -3.50
N TYR A 948 49.29 24.78 -3.15
CA TYR A 948 49.94 25.79 -4.02
C TYR A 948 51.46 25.63 -4.12
N GLY A 949 51.98 24.46 -3.71
CA GLY A 949 53.42 24.15 -3.77
C GLY A 949 54.30 25.05 -2.90
N GLY A 950 53.78 25.57 -1.78
CA GLY A 950 54.55 26.42 -0.86
C GLY A 950 54.78 27.85 -1.35
N ARG A 951 54.15 28.27 -2.45
CA ARG A 951 54.28 29.61 -3.01
C ARG A 951 52.94 30.34 -3.08
N PHE A 952 52.87 31.52 -2.48
CA PHE A 952 51.77 32.46 -2.67
C PHE A 952 51.79 33.00 -4.09
N PHE A 953 50.86 32.54 -4.94
CA PHE A 953 50.88 32.85 -6.37
C PHE A 953 50.66 34.34 -6.64
N GLY A 954 49.94 35.04 -5.75
CA GLY A 954 49.73 36.50 -5.85
C GLY A 954 51.03 37.28 -5.64
N ASP A 955 51.85 36.91 -4.65
CA ASP A 955 53.16 37.52 -4.43
C ASP A 955 54.12 37.25 -5.60
N ALA A 956 54.06 36.04 -6.18
CA ALA A 956 54.86 35.71 -7.35
C ALA A 956 54.46 36.56 -8.57
N LEU A 957 53.17 36.77 -8.82
CA LEU A 957 52.68 37.66 -9.88
C LEU A 957 53.06 39.13 -9.62
N ALA A 958 52.98 39.59 -8.37
CA ALA A 958 53.38 40.95 -8.02
C ALA A 958 54.87 41.21 -8.25
N ALA A 959 55.73 40.24 -7.91
CA ALA A 959 57.16 40.29 -8.22
C ALA A 959 57.45 40.32 -9.73
N ARG A 960 56.52 39.83 -10.57
CA ARG A 960 56.60 39.87 -12.04
C ARG A 960 56.02 41.16 -12.65
N GLY A 961 55.55 42.10 -11.83
CA GLY A 961 55.05 43.40 -12.28
C GLY A 961 53.54 43.48 -12.49
N HIS A 962 52.76 42.58 -11.88
CA HIS A 962 51.29 42.69 -11.85
C HIS A 962 50.79 43.33 -10.56
N VAL A 963 49.76 44.18 -10.65
CA VAL A 963 48.97 44.52 -9.47
C VAL A 963 48.09 43.33 -9.11
N VAL A 964 48.11 42.87 -7.86
CA VAL A 964 47.28 41.74 -7.43
C VAL A 964 46.31 42.17 -6.34
N LEU A 965 45.02 41.93 -6.55
CA LEU A 965 44.00 42.09 -5.51
C LEU A 965 43.47 40.72 -5.12
N ALA A 966 43.38 40.46 -3.82
CA ALA A 966 42.71 39.28 -3.28
C ALA A 966 41.69 39.70 -2.21
N VAL A 967 40.46 39.19 -2.35
CA VAL A 967 39.31 39.51 -1.50
C VAL A 967 38.71 38.20 -0.98
N ASP A 968 38.32 38.17 0.30
CA ASP A 968 37.61 37.04 0.88
C ASP A 968 36.22 36.90 0.24
N ALA A 969 35.89 35.69 -0.20
CA ALA A 969 34.50 35.35 -0.46
C ALA A 969 33.71 35.36 0.87
N LEU A 970 32.43 35.74 0.83
CA LEU A 970 31.57 35.69 2.02
C LEU A 970 31.65 34.29 2.66
N PHE A 971 31.84 34.25 3.98
CA PHE A 971 32.08 33.07 4.83
C PHE A 971 33.54 32.65 5.04
N TRP A 972 34.51 33.26 4.34
CA TRP A 972 35.94 33.01 4.56
C TRP A 972 36.65 34.18 5.23
N GLY A 973 37.72 33.85 5.95
CA GLY A 973 38.68 34.84 6.46
C GLY A 973 38.00 35.91 7.30
N GLU A 974 38.25 37.18 6.96
CA GLU A 974 37.70 38.32 7.69
C GLU A 974 36.21 38.57 7.38
N ARG A 975 35.64 37.88 6.38
CA ARG A 975 34.21 37.82 6.09
C ARG A 975 33.58 36.50 6.56
N GLY A 976 34.29 35.79 7.45
CA GLY A 976 33.83 34.58 8.11
C GLY A 976 32.82 34.87 9.21
N ARG A 977 32.48 33.81 9.95
CA ARG A 977 31.51 33.87 11.04
C ARG A 977 32.12 34.50 12.30
N ALA A 978 31.31 35.31 12.99
CA ALA A 978 31.68 35.85 14.30
C ALA A 978 31.85 34.75 15.36
N GLU A 979 31.10 33.64 15.23
CA GLU A 979 31.16 32.49 16.14
C GLU A 979 32.37 31.57 15.87
N GLY A 980 33.18 31.88 14.85
CA GLY A 980 34.31 31.08 14.43
C GLY A 980 33.97 30.07 13.32
N VAL A 981 35.00 29.34 12.89
CA VAL A 981 34.93 28.41 11.74
C VAL A 981 34.02 27.22 12.06
N SER A 982 33.07 26.93 11.15
CA SER A 982 32.35 25.65 11.15
C SER A 982 32.01 25.25 9.73
N TYR A 983 32.22 23.96 9.45
CA TYR A 983 32.00 23.37 8.14
C TYR A 983 30.51 23.22 7.83
N GLU A 984 29.70 22.87 8.82
CA GLU A 984 28.28 22.54 8.66
C GLU A 984 27.43 23.78 8.35
N ALA A 985 27.79 24.95 8.91
CA ALA A 985 27.02 26.18 8.78
C ALA A 985 26.98 26.78 7.36
N GLN A 986 27.77 26.25 6.43
CA GLN A 986 27.66 26.57 5.00
C GLN A 986 26.26 26.31 4.45
N GLN A 987 25.60 25.25 4.93
CA GLN A 987 24.24 24.89 4.52
C GLN A 987 23.22 25.93 5.00
N GLU A 988 23.40 26.42 6.24
CA GLU A 988 22.56 27.47 6.81
C GLU A 988 22.68 28.77 6.01
N LEU A 989 23.91 29.17 5.67
CA LEU A 989 24.13 30.36 4.82
C LEU A 989 23.48 30.21 3.45
N GLY A 990 23.69 29.06 2.79
CA GLY A 990 23.08 28.75 1.50
C GLY A 990 21.55 28.83 1.54
N ALA A 991 20.93 28.18 2.53
CA ALA A 991 19.49 28.20 2.73
C ALA A 991 18.96 29.62 3.02
N ASN A 992 19.65 30.38 3.87
CA ASN A 992 19.24 31.74 4.24
C ASN A 992 19.30 32.70 3.04
N LEU A 993 20.35 32.63 2.21
CA LEU A 993 20.44 33.47 1.02
C LEU A 993 19.35 33.13 0.00
N LEU A 994 19.05 31.85 -0.20
CA LEU A 994 17.96 31.42 -1.09
C LEU A 994 16.60 31.95 -0.63
N GLN A 995 16.33 31.95 0.68
CA GLN A 995 15.12 32.55 1.25
C GLN A 995 15.03 34.06 1.01
N LEU A 996 16.17 34.75 0.89
CA LEU A 996 16.25 36.18 0.57
C LEU A 996 16.17 36.47 -0.94
N GLY A 997 15.92 35.45 -1.77
CA GLY A 997 15.90 35.59 -3.24
C GLY A 997 17.29 35.86 -3.83
N MET A 998 18.35 35.46 -3.12
CA MET A 998 19.75 35.57 -3.52
C MET A 998 20.35 34.16 -3.61
N THR A 999 21.49 34.03 -4.28
CA THR A 999 22.27 32.79 -4.25
C THR A 999 23.65 33.09 -3.66
N TRP A 1000 24.26 32.14 -2.96
CA TRP A 1000 25.60 32.36 -2.41
C TRP A 1000 26.62 32.58 -3.52
N THR A 1001 26.56 31.77 -4.59
CA THR A 1001 27.30 32.00 -5.83
C THR A 1001 27.07 33.39 -6.41
N GLY A 1002 25.82 33.88 -6.38
CA GLY A 1002 25.44 35.23 -6.82
C GLY A 1002 26.13 36.33 -6.02
N VAL A 1003 26.10 36.25 -4.68
CA VAL A 1003 26.82 37.21 -3.82
C VAL A 1003 28.30 37.25 -4.18
N VAL A 1004 28.95 36.08 -4.29
CA VAL A 1004 30.37 35.99 -4.64
C VAL A 1004 30.65 36.54 -6.05
N ALA A 1005 29.83 36.21 -7.04
CA ALA A 1005 30.00 36.71 -8.41
C ALA A 1005 29.85 38.23 -8.51
N TRP A 1006 28.90 38.82 -7.78
CA TRP A 1006 28.76 40.28 -7.72
C TRP A 1006 29.93 40.94 -7.01
N ASP A 1007 30.45 40.35 -5.93
CA ASP A 1007 31.65 40.84 -5.26
C ASP A 1007 32.87 40.82 -6.18
N ASP A 1008 33.03 39.76 -6.98
CA ASP A 1008 34.11 39.62 -7.95
C ASP A 1008 34.00 40.68 -9.06
N LEU A 1009 32.78 40.90 -9.59
CA LEU A 1009 32.50 41.96 -10.57
C LEU A 1009 32.87 43.35 -10.03
N ARG A 1010 32.50 43.64 -8.77
CA ARG A 1010 32.81 44.91 -8.12
C ARG A 1010 34.28 45.06 -7.76
N SER A 1011 34.98 43.97 -7.49
CA SER A 1011 36.42 43.97 -7.24
C SER A 1011 37.21 44.30 -8.50
N VAL A 1012 36.79 43.80 -9.66
CA VAL A 1012 37.37 44.23 -10.96
C VAL A 1012 37.05 45.69 -11.25
N ASP A 1013 35.82 46.14 -10.98
CA ASP A 1013 35.46 47.54 -11.14
C ASP A 1013 36.35 48.45 -10.28
N PHE A 1014 36.63 48.05 -9.05
CA PHE A 1014 37.52 48.76 -8.14
C PHE A 1014 38.97 48.78 -8.66
N LEU A 1015 39.52 47.64 -9.09
CA LEU A 1015 40.84 47.56 -9.71
C LEU A 1015 40.99 48.53 -10.88
N ALA A 1016 39.97 48.61 -11.74
CA ALA A 1016 39.96 49.52 -12.89
C ALA A 1016 39.94 51.01 -12.51
N THR A 1017 39.64 51.37 -11.26
CA THR A 1017 39.73 52.76 -10.79
C THR A 1017 41.11 53.16 -10.26
N LEU A 1018 41.99 52.18 -10.01
CA LEU A 1018 43.30 52.46 -9.42
C LEU A 1018 44.24 53.09 -10.47
N PRO A 1019 44.93 54.20 -10.14
CA PRO A 1019 45.85 54.84 -11.08
C PRO A 1019 47.06 53.96 -11.42
N GLU A 1020 47.40 52.99 -10.56
CA GLU A 1020 48.47 52.03 -10.81
C GLU A 1020 48.09 50.92 -11.78
N VAL A 1021 46.81 50.78 -12.14
CA VAL A 1021 46.29 49.68 -12.98
C VAL A 1021 45.94 50.19 -14.37
N ASP A 1022 46.33 49.42 -15.38
CA ASP A 1022 45.85 49.61 -16.74
C ASP A 1022 44.50 48.88 -16.91
N PRO A 1023 43.37 49.61 -17.04
CA PRO A 1023 42.05 48.99 -17.03
C PRO A 1023 41.79 48.08 -18.25
N ALA A 1024 42.61 48.16 -19.30
CA ALA A 1024 42.54 47.25 -20.45
C ALA A 1024 43.30 45.93 -20.23
N ARG A 1025 44.09 45.81 -19.15
CA ARG A 1025 44.98 44.68 -18.88
C ARG A 1025 44.74 44.06 -17.51
N ILE A 1026 43.47 43.77 -17.22
CA ILE A 1026 43.04 43.08 -15.99
C ILE A 1026 42.74 41.62 -16.33
N ALA A 1027 43.35 40.69 -15.62
CA ALA A 1027 43.04 39.26 -15.69
C ALA A 1027 42.47 38.73 -14.37
N ALA A 1028 41.98 37.50 -14.38
CA ALA A 1028 41.58 36.76 -13.19
C ALA A 1028 42.27 35.40 -13.13
N ALA A 1029 42.65 34.94 -11.93
CA ALA A 1029 43.27 33.63 -11.75
C ALA A 1029 42.88 33.00 -10.42
N GLY A 1030 42.65 31.68 -10.41
CA GLY A 1030 42.31 30.98 -9.17
C GLY A 1030 42.22 29.45 -9.29
N LEU A 1031 42.35 28.78 -8.15
CA LEU A 1031 42.27 27.33 -7.98
C LEU A 1031 40.89 26.90 -7.44
N SER A 1032 40.34 25.79 -7.93
CA SER A 1032 39.12 25.15 -7.41
C SER A 1032 37.91 26.10 -7.48
N MET A 1033 37.27 26.47 -6.37
CA MET A 1033 36.27 27.54 -6.36
C MET A 1033 36.80 28.86 -6.95
N GLY A 1034 38.10 29.15 -6.81
CA GLY A 1034 38.76 30.25 -7.51
C GLY A 1034 38.76 30.09 -9.03
N CYS A 1035 38.83 28.86 -9.55
CA CYS A 1035 38.66 28.56 -10.97
C CYS A 1035 37.21 28.77 -11.40
N HIS A 1036 36.23 28.28 -10.64
CA HIS A 1036 34.80 28.58 -10.83
C HIS A 1036 34.56 30.09 -10.96
N ARG A 1037 35.07 30.86 -9.99
CA ARG A 1037 34.97 32.32 -9.96
C ARG A 1037 35.68 32.97 -11.15
N THR A 1038 36.84 32.46 -11.56
CA THR A 1038 37.62 33.00 -12.70
C THR A 1038 36.83 32.93 -13.99
N TRP A 1039 36.33 31.76 -14.39
CA TRP A 1039 35.60 31.65 -15.65
C TRP A 1039 34.20 32.28 -15.57
N MET A 1040 33.55 32.28 -14.40
CA MET A 1040 32.27 32.98 -14.19
C MET A 1040 32.45 34.49 -14.36
N LEU A 1041 33.48 35.07 -13.78
CA LEU A 1041 33.79 36.49 -13.89
C LEU A 1041 34.14 36.88 -15.34
N CYS A 1042 34.96 36.08 -16.04
CA CYS A 1042 35.29 36.32 -17.45
C CYS A 1042 34.05 36.23 -18.36
N ALA A 1043 33.12 35.34 -18.04
CA ALA A 1043 31.83 35.22 -18.72
C ALA A 1043 30.94 36.45 -18.51
N LEU A 1044 30.94 37.03 -17.30
CA LEU A 1044 30.02 38.11 -16.92
C LEU A 1044 30.58 39.52 -17.13
N SER A 1045 31.90 39.71 -17.21
CA SER A 1045 32.53 41.04 -17.27
C SER A 1045 33.45 41.22 -18.46
N ASP A 1046 33.21 42.27 -19.25
CA ASP A 1046 34.11 42.68 -20.33
C ASP A 1046 35.32 43.50 -19.87
N ARG A 1047 35.43 43.79 -18.56
CA ARG A 1047 36.62 44.42 -17.97
C ARG A 1047 37.77 43.43 -17.73
N VAL A 1048 37.48 42.12 -17.73
CA VAL A 1048 38.51 41.08 -17.62
C VAL A 1048 38.97 40.67 -19.00
N ALA A 1049 40.25 40.92 -19.29
CA ALA A 1049 40.90 40.68 -20.57
C ALA A 1049 41.33 39.22 -20.76
N ALA A 1050 41.73 38.51 -19.70
CA ALA A 1050 42.14 37.10 -19.76
C ALA A 1050 41.86 36.35 -18.44
N GLY A 1051 41.73 35.03 -18.49
CA GLY A 1051 41.49 34.20 -17.30
C GLY A 1051 42.34 32.93 -17.24
N ALA A 1052 42.91 32.64 -16.06
CA ALA A 1052 43.63 31.39 -15.77
C ALA A 1052 42.87 30.56 -14.70
N ALA A 1053 42.10 29.58 -15.16
CA ALA A 1053 41.15 28.82 -14.38
C ALA A 1053 41.73 27.41 -14.07
N ILE A 1054 42.04 27.14 -12.80
CA ILE A 1054 42.78 25.94 -12.37
C ILE A 1054 41.92 24.96 -11.54
N CYS A 1055 41.82 23.72 -12.00
CA CYS A 1055 41.21 22.56 -11.33
C CYS A 1055 39.73 22.72 -10.95
N TRP A 1056 38.90 23.29 -11.83
CA TRP A 1056 37.44 23.27 -11.67
C TRP A 1056 36.75 23.39 -13.03
N MET A 1057 36.41 22.25 -13.61
CA MET A 1057 35.57 22.16 -14.81
C MET A 1057 34.94 20.76 -14.89
N GLY A 1058 33.77 20.66 -15.50
CA GLY A 1058 33.05 19.41 -15.69
C GLY A 1058 31.64 19.65 -16.21
N THR A 1059 31.03 18.66 -16.84
CA THR A 1059 29.62 18.74 -17.26
C THR A 1059 28.67 18.54 -16.09
N THR A 1060 27.44 19.04 -16.20
CA THR A 1060 26.38 18.77 -15.20
C THR A 1060 26.15 17.28 -15.03
N GLU A 1061 26.19 16.51 -16.12
CA GLU A 1061 26.06 15.06 -16.06
C GLU A 1061 27.14 14.41 -15.19
N ALA A 1062 28.41 14.75 -15.39
CA ALA A 1062 29.51 14.17 -14.63
C ALA A 1062 29.52 14.62 -13.16
N LEU A 1063 29.24 15.90 -12.90
CA LEU A 1063 29.31 16.48 -11.55
C LEU A 1063 28.06 16.20 -10.71
N SER A 1064 26.97 15.75 -11.31
CA SER A 1064 25.73 15.49 -10.58
C SER A 1064 25.48 13.98 -10.34
N GLN A 1065 26.52 13.15 -10.48
CA GLN A 1065 26.46 11.73 -10.13
C GLN A 1065 26.32 11.52 -8.61
N PRO A 1066 25.68 10.42 -8.16
CA PRO A 1066 25.59 10.08 -6.74
C PRO A 1066 26.96 10.10 -6.07
N GLY A 1067 27.05 10.75 -4.91
CA GLY A 1067 28.28 10.86 -4.14
C GLY A 1067 29.27 11.94 -4.62
N ASN A 1068 29.04 12.65 -5.72
CA ASN A 1068 29.84 13.83 -6.10
C ASN A 1068 29.66 14.99 -5.09
N ASN A 1069 30.61 15.93 -5.02
CA ASN A 1069 30.52 17.10 -4.14
C ASN A 1069 29.34 18.02 -4.46
N GLN A 1070 28.92 18.10 -5.73
CA GLN A 1070 27.76 18.93 -6.11
C GLN A 1070 26.42 18.36 -5.61
N THR A 1071 26.35 17.08 -5.23
CA THR A 1071 25.13 16.43 -4.74
C THR A 1071 25.06 16.33 -3.21
N ARG A 1072 26.10 16.78 -2.48
CA ARG A 1072 26.20 16.66 -1.01
C ARG A 1072 25.68 17.86 -0.22
N GLY A 1073 25.26 18.94 -0.88
CA GLY A 1073 24.75 20.15 -0.23
C GLY A 1073 25.79 20.97 0.56
N GLN A 1074 27.09 20.69 0.48
CA GLN A 1074 28.13 21.41 1.23
C GLN A 1074 28.71 22.55 0.38
N SER A 1075 29.95 22.40 -0.10
CA SER A 1075 30.61 23.35 -1.01
C SER A 1075 29.77 23.68 -2.25
N ALA A 1076 28.86 22.78 -2.63
CA ALA A 1076 27.86 22.97 -3.68
C ALA A 1076 27.16 24.33 -3.59
N PHE A 1077 26.70 24.79 -2.43
CA PHE A 1077 25.93 26.04 -2.34
C PHE A 1077 26.70 27.29 -2.79
N SER A 1078 28.03 27.31 -2.61
CA SER A 1078 28.90 28.41 -3.06
C SER A 1078 29.12 28.46 -4.58
N MET A 1079 28.69 27.41 -5.31
CA MET A 1079 28.84 27.24 -6.75
C MET A 1079 27.53 26.87 -7.46
N LEU A 1080 26.44 26.67 -6.70
CA LEU A 1080 25.12 26.33 -7.21
C LEU A 1080 24.36 27.59 -7.61
N VAL A 1081 23.76 27.56 -8.80
CA VAL A 1081 22.86 28.60 -9.30
C VAL A 1081 21.53 27.95 -9.67
N PRO A 1082 20.53 27.94 -8.77
CA PRO A 1082 19.24 27.31 -9.02
C PRO A 1082 18.59 27.80 -10.32
N GLY A 1083 18.00 26.87 -11.07
CA GLY A 1083 17.33 27.16 -12.34
C GLY A 1083 18.24 27.33 -13.56
N LEU A 1084 19.53 27.67 -13.39
CA LEU A 1084 20.46 27.94 -14.51
C LEU A 1084 20.71 26.72 -15.40
N ARG A 1085 20.78 25.53 -14.79
CA ARG A 1085 20.99 24.25 -15.49
C ARG A 1085 19.81 23.81 -16.38
N ASN A 1086 18.70 24.57 -16.39
CA ASN A 1086 17.67 24.41 -17.41
C ASN A 1086 18.04 25.05 -18.75
N TRP A 1087 19.05 25.92 -18.78
CA TRP A 1087 19.37 26.79 -19.90
C TRP A 1087 20.78 26.58 -20.44
N LEU A 1088 21.76 26.47 -19.55
CA LEU A 1088 23.19 26.38 -19.84
C LEU A 1088 23.83 25.34 -18.92
N ASP A 1089 24.79 24.55 -19.42
CA ASP A 1089 25.70 23.73 -18.60
C ASP A 1089 26.85 24.57 -18.00
N TYR A 1090 27.74 23.99 -17.18
CA TYR A 1090 28.94 24.66 -16.66
C TYR A 1090 29.88 25.15 -17.78
N PRO A 1091 30.30 24.31 -18.75
CA PRO A 1091 31.12 24.79 -19.86
C PRO A 1091 30.40 25.79 -20.77
N ASP A 1092 29.06 25.72 -20.88
CA ASP A 1092 28.30 26.71 -21.66
C ASP A 1092 28.37 28.11 -21.03
N VAL A 1093 28.33 28.21 -19.70
CA VAL A 1093 28.51 29.49 -19.00
C VAL A 1093 29.93 30.00 -19.18
N ALA A 1094 30.94 29.15 -18.98
CA ALA A 1094 32.34 29.52 -19.22
C ALA A 1094 32.59 29.97 -20.68
N SER A 1095 31.85 29.40 -21.64
CA SER A 1095 31.92 29.78 -23.06
C SER A 1095 31.47 31.21 -23.35
N LEU A 1096 30.68 31.84 -22.48
CA LEU A 1096 30.29 33.25 -22.62
C LEU A 1096 31.48 34.21 -22.48
N ALA A 1097 32.64 33.72 -22.04
CA ALA A 1097 33.88 34.49 -22.04
C ALA A 1097 34.49 34.61 -23.45
N CYS A 1098 34.11 33.76 -24.40
CA CYS A 1098 34.61 33.80 -25.76
C CYS A 1098 34.37 35.18 -26.43
N PRO A 1099 35.32 35.73 -27.22
CA PRO A 1099 36.63 35.19 -27.62
C PRO A 1099 37.79 35.68 -26.74
N LYS A 1100 37.60 35.87 -25.43
CA LYS A 1100 38.69 36.24 -24.52
C LYS A 1100 39.72 35.10 -24.43
N PRO A 1101 41.02 35.42 -24.28
CA PRO A 1101 42.02 34.45 -23.87
C PRO A 1101 41.63 33.76 -22.56
N MET A 1102 41.50 32.43 -22.59
CA MET A 1102 41.18 31.61 -21.41
C MET A 1102 42.10 30.39 -21.34
N LEU A 1103 42.60 30.11 -20.14
CA LEU A 1103 43.40 28.93 -19.83
C LEU A 1103 42.64 28.08 -18.81
N PHE A 1104 42.53 26.78 -19.09
CA PHE A 1104 41.92 25.78 -18.19
C PHE A 1104 42.89 24.64 -17.92
N TYR A 1105 43.34 24.52 -16.67
CA TYR A 1105 44.17 23.39 -16.23
C TYR A 1105 43.38 22.47 -15.29
N ASN A 1106 43.61 21.17 -15.39
CA ASN A 1106 43.09 20.17 -14.46
C ASN A 1106 44.16 19.11 -14.17
N GLY A 1107 44.08 18.45 -13.01
CA GLY A 1107 44.92 17.31 -12.66
C GLY A 1107 44.26 15.98 -13.04
N ASP A 1108 45.02 15.02 -13.59
CA ASP A 1108 44.52 13.68 -13.90
C ASP A 1108 44.32 12.79 -12.66
N GLN A 1109 44.91 13.18 -11.52
CA GLN A 1109 44.74 12.55 -10.20
C GLN A 1109 43.75 13.34 -9.32
N ASP A 1110 43.06 14.33 -9.88
CA ASP A 1110 42.04 15.10 -9.18
C ASP A 1110 40.78 14.25 -8.94
N THR A 1111 40.56 13.88 -7.67
CA THR A 1111 39.41 13.05 -7.28
C THR A 1111 38.10 13.83 -7.19
N LEU A 1112 38.14 15.16 -7.27
CA LEU A 1112 36.96 16.03 -7.21
C LEU A 1112 36.33 16.23 -8.58
N PHE A 1113 37.15 16.23 -9.65
CA PHE A 1113 36.73 16.47 -11.04
C PHE A 1113 37.16 15.31 -11.95
N PRO A 1114 36.27 14.35 -12.22
CA PRO A 1114 36.60 13.19 -13.05
C PRO A 1114 37.08 13.60 -14.45
N VAL A 1115 38.20 13.03 -14.89
CA VAL A 1115 38.88 13.34 -16.17
C VAL A 1115 37.92 13.37 -17.35
N LYS A 1116 37.06 12.35 -17.50
CA LYS A 1116 36.11 12.29 -18.61
C LYS A 1116 35.15 13.48 -18.64
N GLY A 1117 34.64 13.88 -17.47
CA GLY A 1117 33.76 15.04 -17.35
C GLY A 1117 34.48 16.37 -17.69
N VAL A 1118 35.78 16.46 -17.36
CA VAL A 1118 36.63 17.59 -17.74
C VAL A 1118 36.83 17.65 -19.25
N GLU A 1119 37.20 16.52 -19.88
CA GLU A 1119 37.40 16.43 -21.33
C GLU A 1119 36.13 16.78 -22.12
N ASP A 1120 34.97 16.29 -21.67
CA ASP A 1120 33.68 16.62 -22.28
C ASP A 1120 33.36 18.11 -22.18
N ALA A 1121 33.64 18.71 -21.02
CA ALA A 1121 33.47 20.14 -20.84
C ALA A 1121 34.43 20.94 -21.73
N TRP A 1122 35.68 20.51 -21.88
CA TRP A 1122 36.65 21.14 -22.78
C TRP A 1122 36.23 21.05 -24.25
N ALA A 1123 35.62 19.95 -24.69
CA ALA A 1123 35.09 19.83 -26.05
C ALA A 1123 34.03 20.91 -26.32
N VAL A 1124 33.15 21.20 -25.35
CA VAL A 1124 32.17 22.30 -25.45
C VAL A 1124 32.87 23.66 -25.56
N LEU A 1125 33.88 23.93 -24.72
CA LEU A 1125 34.66 25.17 -24.79
C LEU A 1125 35.37 25.33 -26.15
N GLN A 1126 36.06 24.29 -26.60
CA GLN A 1126 36.79 24.29 -27.88
C GLN A 1126 35.87 24.56 -29.06
N ASN A 1127 34.66 23.98 -29.04
CA ASN A 1127 33.65 24.25 -30.04
C ASN A 1127 33.23 25.73 -30.03
N ALA A 1128 32.95 26.31 -28.85
CA ALA A 1128 32.55 27.71 -28.75
C ALA A 1128 33.64 28.68 -29.25
N TRP A 1129 34.92 28.47 -28.86
CA TRP A 1129 36.03 29.30 -29.37
C TRP A 1129 36.30 29.11 -30.85
N SER A 1130 36.09 27.90 -31.39
CA SER A 1130 36.19 27.66 -32.82
C SER A 1130 35.09 28.37 -33.60
N LEU A 1131 33.84 28.31 -33.14
CA LEU A 1131 32.70 28.99 -33.75
C LEU A 1131 32.82 30.52 -33.69
N ALA A 1132 33.45 31.05 -32.64
CA ALA A 1132 33.77 32.47 -32.54
C ALA A 1132 35.04 32.89 -33.30
N CYS A 1133 35.61 31.98 -34.12
CA CYS A 1133 36.81 32.23 -34.93
C CYS A 1133 38.04 32.64 -34.11
N ALA A 1134 38.21 32.09 -32.90
CA ALA A 1134 39.34 32.36 -32.02
C ALA A 1134 39.92 31.12 -31.30
N PRO A 1135 40.05 29.95 -31.95
CA PRO A 1135 40.50 28.71 -31.28
C PRO A 1135 41.86 28.85 -30.59
N GLU A 1136 42.74 29.72 -31.10
CA GLU A 1136 44.07 29.99 -30.55
C GLU A 1136 44.05 30.72 -29.19
N ARG A 1137 42.89 31.25 -28.78
CA ARG A 1137 42.70 31.95 -27.51
C ARG A 1137 42.20 31.04 -26.38
N LEU A 1138 42.02 29.76 -26.63
CA LEU A 1138 41.69 28.79 -25.59
C LEU A 1138 42.86 27.81 -25.40
N GLU A 1139 43.43 27.78 -24.20
CA GLU A 1139 44.41 26.77 -23.80
C GLU A 1139 43.77 25.81 -22.79
N THR A 1140 43.79 24.52 -23.07
CA THR A 1140 43.40 23.48 -22.11
C THR A 1140 44.55 22.51 -21.90
N ARG A 1141 44.80 22.10 -20.65
CA ARG A 1141 45.89 21.16 -20.34
C ARG A 1141 45.57 20.30 -19.13
N MET A 1142 45.75 18.98 -19.30
CA MET A 1142 45.74 18.01 -18.21
C MET A 1142 47.16 17.84 -17.67
N TRP A 1143 47.32 17.92 -16.35
CA TRP A 1143 48.57 17.77 -15.63
C TRP A 1143 48.56 16.49 -14.80
N SER A 1144 49.71 15.83 -14.63
CA SER A 1144 49.78 14.60 -13.82
C SER A 1144 49.98 14.88 -12.33
N VAL A 1145 48.95 15.45 -11.71
CA VAL A 1145 48.96 16.01 -10.35
C VAL A 1145 47.59 15.82 -9.68
N PRO A 1146 47.52 15.83 -8.33
CA PRO A 1146 46.25 15.84 -7.61
C PRO A 1146 45.55 17.21 -7.74
N HIS A 1147 44.51 17.45 -6.94
CA HIS A 1147 43.80 18.74 -6.91
C HIS A 1147 44.66 19.87 -6.31
N GLU A 1148 45.51 20.50 -7.12
CA GLU A 1148 46.47 21.54 -6.70
C GLU A 1148 46.78 22.56 -7.81
N PHE A 1149 47.50 23.63 -7.44
CA PHE A 1149 48.14 24.57 -8.37
C PHE A 1149 49.62 24.70 -8.01
N ASN A 1150 50.42 23.69 -8.35
CA ASN A 1150 51.83 23.66 -7.95
C ASN A 1150 52.70 24.69 -8.71
N VAL A 1151 53.97 24.77 -8.32
CA VAL A 1151 54.93 25.77 -8.85
C VAL A 1151 55.11 25.66 -10.37
N GLU A 1152 55.14 24.45 -10.93
CA GLU A 1152 55.30 24.25 -12.38
C GLU A 1152 54.08 24.72 -13.17
N MET A 1153 52.88 24.37 -12.70
CA MET A 1153 51.63 24.87 -13.28
C MET A 1153 51.55 26.39 -13.20
N GLN A 1154 51.95 26.96 -12.07
CA GLN A 1154 51.97 28.39 -11.85
C GLN A 1154 52.94 29.10 -12.82
N GLU A 1155 54.17 28.61 -13.01
CA GLU A 1155 55.10 29.22 -13.98
C GLU A 1155 54.54 29.20 -15.41
N ALA A 1156 53.92 28.09 -15.82
CA ALA A 1156 53.27 27.99 -17.13
C ALA A 1156 52.10 28.98 -17.27
N ALA A 1157 51.21 29.03 -16.27
CA ALA A 1157 50.08 29.95 -16.27
C ALA A 1157 50.52 31.43 -16.22
N PHE A 1158 51.58 31.77 -15.48
CA PHE A 1158 52.11 33.12 -15.42
C PHE A 1158 52.76 33.54 -16.73
N ALA A 1159 53.55 32.66 -17.36
CA ALA A 1159 54.13 32.93 -18.67
C ALA A 1159 53.05 33.14 -19.73
N TRP A 1160 51.96 32.37 -19.66
CA TRP A 1160 50.79 32.55 -20.51
C TRP A 1160 50.08 33.89 -20.24
N LEU A 1161 49.79 34.23 -18.99
CA LEU A 1161 49.17 35.50 -18.60
C LEU A 1161 50.03 36.71 -19.04
N ASP A 1162 51.34 36.64 -18.85
CA ASP A 1162 52.27 37.67 -19.29
C ASP A 1162 52.20 37.86 -20.81
N ALA A 1163 52.01 36.78 -21.58
CA ALA A 1163 51.85 36.88 -23.03
C ALA A 1163 50.51 37.54 -23.42
N GLN A 1164 49.41 37.22 -22.74
CA GLN A 1164 48.09 37.78 -23.03
C GLN A 1164 47.94 39.26 -22.60
N LEU A 1165 48.71 39.69 -21.60
CA LEU A 1165 48.67 41.04 -21.04
C LEU A 1165 49.82 41.95 -21.53
N LYS A 1166 50.56 41.51 -22.57
CA LYS A 1166 51.51 42.37 -23.30
C LYS A 1166 50.74 43.46 -24.06
N ARG A 1167 51.39 44.62 -24.17
CA ARG A 1167 50.86 45.76 -24.94
C ARG A 1167 50.91 45.49 -26.44
#